data_AF-A0A927W4Z2-F1
#
_entry.id   AF-A0A927W4Z2-F1
#
_cell.length_a   1.000
_cell.length_b   1.000
_cell.length_c   1.000
_cell.angle_alpha   90.00
_cell.angle_beta   90.00
_cell.angle_gamma   90.00
#
_symmetry.space_group_name_H-M   'P 1'
#
loop_
_entity.id
_entity.type
_entity.pdbx_description
1 polymer ?
#
loop_
_entity_poly.entity_id
_entity_poly.type
_entity_poly.pdbx_seq_one_letter_code
_entity_poly.pdbx_strand_id
1 'polypeptide(L)'
;MKNKYIKNVYIENDKIHIKSDKELSKLVLFSPKVLLKVNYFENAIDLQEIIKNNWCFFGEKSQFILCNDDEETTSLRLNQMKTMGENYLCKGFNLKIGKQMYMVDIFVNGENEIELIIEKYKDESSSYFEIGTSYIRDNFLHIKGQLKDYEELEANHNKSCGTEDMKAKLMIYDRNQETIEVNPSEAQGETLWFKINIDQVPRSVEGNVNTLLIIEDRVLDVKFKEEVRFQKIKYEDEQGMKNLIVKSEEKTKSLVFHINGKLAIAPIIKRMSYEDGNIIINGNLNATIDVFQVPGVETVIKLSAADNSIIIANSLDVVQGSFSYVISSEEIGDIKRAFSGEWNLKIEMLEDNEVLVSEDISYKNSEDDIILSEMIRGGRDNILLKAYLTEVEKKLALSVESEINIDQILSIYVGKNKLKIKYRTKENVDKLLNSRLIKTNVATASRELTCNKVVKKGKKTYVCHYKCDNVKAFVDEMLLKGVTLYTQVDTQEFKNVVSEINRYSIFFSKYDIVQSSRKYKSICLKLYNDIFLKCPVKKKRVLFESFLGRNVSGNPKYVYNYFVEQGLDKKYELIWILNNTEDEVIGRAKKVKRKTLKYYYYMATAGYWVFNARQADEIIKRPEVSYLQTWHGTPYKTLGNDMFNASMPGVRDVNDYKEKFYRNSRRWDYLIAQNDYSAEIFKRAFSFDKVMLPYGYPANDVLYKGNNEKYINELKDKFNLPKDKKVVMYAPTWREDNFYRKGHYKMTMELELDKMMKALGDEYILILRMHYLIANTINVSDYAGFVYDLSQGCDIQELYLVSDVMITDYSSTMFDYANLRRPMVFFAYDLDKYTNDLRGAYFSLPEVAPGPVVKTTEAVIESLENISKVKEEYREKEEAFYNKFCHLDDGYAAKRVYETVFK
;
A
#
# COMPACT_ATOMS: atom_id res chain seq x y z
N MET A 1 18.30 5.08 58.38
CA MET A 1 18.56 5.14 59.83
C MET A 1 17.21 5.27 60.56
N LYS A 2 17.11 4.93 61.86
CA LYS A 2 15.90 5.24 62.64
C LYS A 2 15.65 6.76 62.60
N ASN A 3 14.42 7.17 62.29
CA ASN A 3 14.03 8.58 62.44
C ASN A 3 14.20 8.99 63.91
N LYS A 4 14.94 10.08 64.16
CA LYS A 4 15.41 10.45 65.50
C LYS A 4 14.35 11.12 66.39
N TYR A 5 13.20 11.53 65.84
CA TYR A 5 12.28 12.41 66.56
C TYR A 5 11.01 11.74 67.09
N ILE A 6 10.65 10.53 66.63
CA ILE A 6 9.44 9.82 67.10
C ILE A 6 9.86 8.66 68.01
N LYS A 7 9.36 8.70 69.25
CA LYS A 7 9.69 7.75 70.33
C LYS A 7 8.74 6.56 70.41
N ASN A 8 7.44 6.76 70.16
CA ASN A 8 6.45 5.68 70.18
C ASN A 8 5.19 6.03 69.39
N VAL A 9 4.46 5.02 68.92
CA VAL A 9 3.14 5.13 68.28
C VAL A 9 2.24 4.01 68.81
N TYR A 10 1.02 4.33 69.23
CA TYR A 10 0.04 3.36 69.75
C TYR A 10 -1.41 3.83 69.49
N ILE A 11 -2.39 2.94 69.70
CA ILE A 11 -3.82 3.24 69.52
C ILE A 11 -4.54 3.06 70.86
N GLU A 12 -5.36 4.04 71.23
CA GLU A 12 -6.11 4.08 72.50
C GLU A 12 -7.40 4.90 72.27
N ASN A 13 -8.55 4.42 72.75
CA ASN A 13 -9.85 5.11 72.69
C ASN A 13 -10.21 5.73 71.31
N ASP A 14 -10.14 4.93 70.25
CA ASP A 14 -10.35 5.32 68.85
C ASP A 14 -9.45 6.46 68.34
N LYS A 15 -8.27 6.66 68.95
CA LYS A 15 -7.27 7.63 68.47
C LYS A 15 -5.89 7.01 68.29
N ILE A 16 -5.18 7.48 67.26
CA ILE A 16 -3.77 7.13 67.04
C ILE A 16 -2.91 8.16 67.74
N HIS A 17 -2.16 7.74 68.76
CA HIS A 17 -1.28 8.58 69.55
C HIS A 17 0.17 8.48 69.08
N ILE A 18 0.83 9.62 68.87
CA ILE A 18 2.20 9.70 68.34
C ILE A 18 3.06 10.51 69.31
N LYS A 19 4.03 9.85 69.96
CA LYS A 19 4.90 10.48 70.96
C LYS A 19 6.21 10.91 70.30
N SER A 20 6.39 12.21 70.14
CA SER A 20 7.58 12.81 69.50
C SER A 20 8.32 13.80 70.42
N ASP A 21 9.62 13.97 70.19
CA ASP A 21 10.49 14.98 70.82
C ASP A 21 10.44 16.34 70.10
N LYS A 22 9.63 16.46 69.04
CA LYS A 22 9.29 17.73 68.39
C LYS A 22 7.77 17.82 68.24
N GLU A 23 7.27 19.04 68.23
CA GLU A 23 5.88 19.33 67.92
C GLU A 23 5.62 19.02 66.44
N LEU A 24 4.73 18.06 66.17
CA LEU A 24 4.36 17.63 64.81
C LEU A 24 3.22 18.52 64.29
N SER A 25 3.39 19.08 63.10
CA SER A 25 2.50 20.14 62.58
C SER A 25 1.43 19.66 61.59
N LYS A 26 1.53 18.43 61.06
CA LYS A 26 0.55 17.86 60.11
C LYS A 26 0.63 16.35 59.93
N LEU A 27 -0.49 15.79 59.48
CA LEU A 27 -0.65 14.44 58.94
C LEU A 27 -1.15 14.55 57.48
N VAL A 28 -0.62 13.72 56.59
CA VAL A 28 -1.09 13.62 55.19
C VAL A 28 -1.40 12.17 54.86
N LEU A 29 -2.62 11.91 54.40
CA LEU A 29 -3.06 10.58 53.98
C LEU A 29 -3.04 10.48 52.45
N PHE A 30 -2.31 9.49 51.94
CA PHE A 30 -2.29 9.12 50.53
C PHE A 30 -3.13 7.87 50.26
N SER A 31 -4.27 8.09 49.61
CA SER A 31 -5.00 7.07 48.85
C SER A 31 -4.95 7.45 47.37
N PRO A 32 -4.94 6.53 46.39
CA PRO A 32 -4.72 6.84 44.97
C PRO A 32 -5.71 7.79 44.27
N LYS A 33 -6.68 8.38 44.99
CA LYS A 33 -7.70 9.28 44.44
C LYS A 33 -8.00 10.55 45.26
N VAL A 34 -7.56 10.70 46.52
CA VAL A 34 -7.73 11.95 47.30
C VAL A 34 -6.56 12.17 48.27
N LEU A 35 -6.22 13.44 48.48
CA LEU A 35 -5.19 13.89 49.43
C LEU A 35 -5.88 14.66 50.57
N LEU A 36 -5.89 14.08 51.77
CA LEU A 36 -6.54 14.63 52.96
C LEU A 36 -5.50 15.23 53.93
N LYS A 37 -5.83 16.40 54.48
CA LYS A 37 -5.05 17.08 55.53
C LYS A 37 -5.93 17.20 56.78
N VAL A 38 -5.65 16.38 57.78
CA VAL A 38 -6.34 16.37 59.08
C VAL A 38 -5.50 17.17 60.08
N ASN A 39 -6.14 17.94 60.96
CA ASN A 39 -5.43 18.71 61.97
C ASN A 39 -4.96 17.79 63.10
N TYR A 40 -3.67 17.87 63.45
CA TYR A 40 -3.08 17.12 64.54
C TYR A 40 -3.26 17.88 65.85
N PHE A 41 -4.09 17.37 66.76
CA PHE A 41 -4.39 17.98 68.05
C PHE A 41 -3.92 17.09 69.21
N GLU A 42 -3.31 17.69 70.24
CA GLU A 42 -2.92 17.05 71.50
C GLU A 42 -2.12 15.73 71.39
N ASN A 43 -1.35 15.57 70.31
CA ASN A 43 -0.62 14.33 69.96
C ASN A 43 -1.50 13.10 69.72
N ALA A 44 -2.73 13.32 69.25
CA ALA A 44 -3.71 12.31 68.89
C ALA A 44 -4.30 12.60 67.49
N ILE A 45 -4.68 11.54 66.78
CA ILE A 45 -5.45 11.60 65.53
C ILE A 45 -6.79 10.91 65.80
N ASP A 46 -7.88 11.67 65.75
CA ASP A 46 -9.23 11.20 66.08
C ASP A 46 -9.86 10.45 64.89
N LEU A 47 -10.14 9.16 65.06
CA LEU A 47 -10.74 8.35 64.00
C LEU A 47 -12.23 8.64 63.80
N GLN A 48 -12.93 9.19 64.81
CA GLN A 48 -14.33 9.57 64.68
C GLN A 48 -14.51 10.88 63.89
N GLU A 49 -13.56 11.82 63.94
CA GLU A 49 -13.61 13.01 63.08
C GLU A 49 -13.51 12.65 61.58
N ILE A 50 -12.73 11.63 61.26
CA ILE A 50 -12.63 11.06 59.89
C ILE A 50 -13.98 10.46 59.46
N ILE A 51 -14.65 9.70 60.33
CA ILE A 51 -15.97 9.11 60.07
C ILE A 51 -17.06 10.19 59.92
N LYS A 52 -17.05 11.20 60.79
CA LYS A 52 -18.09 12.24 60.92
C LYS A 52 -18.24 13.15 59.70
N ASN A 53 -17.26 13.16 58.80
CA ASN A 53 -17.30 13.87 57.53
C ASN A 53 -17.98 13.06 56.39
N ASN A 54 -18.75 12.01 56.72
CA ASN A 54 -19.39 11.07 55.78
C ASN A 54 -18.41 10.31 54.85
N TRP A 55 -17.24 9.94 55.37
CA TRP A 55 -16.30 9.08 54.66
C TRP A 55 -16.54 7.60 55.00
N CYS A 56 -17.31 6.91 54.16
CA CYS A 56 -17.45 5.46 54.23
C CYS A 56 -16.17 4.76 53.74
N PHE A 57 -15.41 4.14 54.64
CA PHE A 57 -14.21 3.37 54.29
C PHE A 57 -14.58 1.93 53.92
N PHE A 58 -15.14 1.74 52.72
CA PHE A 58 -15.08 0.46 52.03
C PHE A 58 -13.73 0.37 51.29
N GLY A 59 -12.90 -0.63 51.61
CA GLY A 59 -11.56 -0.75 51.01
C GLY A 59 -10.99 -2.16 50.84
N GLU A 60 -11.77 -3.18 51.20
CA GLU A 60 -11.53 -4.62 51.01
C GLU A 60 -10.67 -5.42 52.03
N LYS A 61 -10.05 -5.01 53.14
CA LYS A 61 -9.67 -3.74 53.82
C LYS A 61 -10.75 -2.89 54.54
N SER A 62 -10.42 -2.59 55.80
CA SER A 62 -10.81 -1.41 56.59
C SER A 62 -12.28 -1.05 56.84
N GLN A 63 -13.15 -2.04 57.02
CA GLN A 63 -14.25 -2.05 58.03
C GLN A 63 -14.82 -3.49 58.09
N PHE A 64 -15.46 -3.99 59.13
CA PHE A 64 -16.11 -3.43 60.33
C PHE A 64 -15.53 -4.14 61.59
N ILE A 65 -15.50 -3.63 62.83
CA ILE A 65 -16.11 -2.46 63.49
C ILE A 65 -17.55 -2.21 63.07
N LEU A 66 -18.45 -3.06 63.56
CA LEU A 66 -19.85 -2.71 63.68
C LEU A 66 -19.95 -1.71 64.83
N CYS A 67 -19.97 -0.42 64.51
CA CYS A 67 -20.31 0.63 65.45
C CYS A 67 -21.73 1.09 65.12
N ASN A 68 -22.71 0.47 65.79
CA ASN A 68 -24.00 1.07 66.10
C ASN A 68 -24.58 0.29 67.29
N ASP A 69 -24.91 1.02 68.35
CA ASP A 69 -25.93 0.67 69.35
C ASP A 69 -25.84 -0.73 70.00
N ASP A 70 -24.66 -1.12 70.53
CA ASP A 70 -24.43 -1.12 72.00
C ASP A 70 -23.04 -1.70 72.41
N GLU A 71 -22.31 -0.90 73.19
CA GLU A 71 -21.18 -1.15 74.12
C GLU A 71 -19.90 -1.99 73.77
N GLU A 72 -18.79 -1.54 74.37
CA GLU A 72 -17.44 -2.14 74.54
C GLU A 72 -16.42 -2.18 73.38
N THR A 73 -15.49 -1.20 73.40
CA THR A 73 -14.24 -1.17 72.62
C THR A 73 -13.07 -1.81 73.39
N THR A 74 -12.29 -2.72 72.76
CA THR A 74 -11.05 -3.27 73.37
C THR A 74 -9.77 -2.77 72.69
N SER A 75 -8.83 -2.23 73.47
CA SER A 75 -7.59 -1.61 72.99
C SER A 75 -6.54 -2.59 72.45
N LEU A 76 -5.73 -2.19 71.46
CA LEU A 76 -4.70 -3.05 70.84
C LEU A 76 -3.30 -2.39 70.88
N ARG A 77 -2.35 -3.00 71.61
CA ARG A 77 -0.96 -2.53 71.72
C ARG A 77 -0.04 -3.19 70.68
N LEU A 78 0.63 -2.37 69.87
CA LEU A 78 1.55 -2.81 68.81
C LEU A 78 2.99 -2.91 69.32
N ASN A 79 3.42 -4.13 69.67
CA ASN A 79 4.82 -4.42 70.01
C ASN A 79 5.57 -5.03 68.81
N GLN A 80 6.78 -4.52 68.54
CA GLN A 80 7.69 -4.82 67.42
C GLN A 80 7.36 -4.13 66.08
N MET A 81 8.22 -3.17 65.69
CA MET A 81 8.29 -2.57 64.35
C MET A 81 9.73 -2.69 63.81
N LYS A 82 9.90 -3.03 62.51
CA LYS A 82 11.18 -2.91 61.80
C LYS A 82 11.23 -1.61 60.99
N THR A 83 11.95 -0.61 61.51
CA THR A 83 12.31 0.61 60.78
C THR A 83 13.27 0.30 59.61
N MET A 84 13.01 0.79 58.40
CA MET A 84 13.87 0.65 57.23
C MET A 84 14.06 1.97 56.45
N GLY A 85 15.17 2.13 55.74
CA GLY A 85 15.52 3.41 55.11
C GLY A 85 15.75 4.53 56.13
N GLU A 86 15.73 5.79 55.71
CA GLU A 86 15.80 6.97 56.59
C GLU A 86 14.43 7.57 56.92
N ASN A 87 13.42 7.24 56.11
CA ASN A 87 12.08 7.79 56.22
C ASN A 87 11.09 6.86 56.96
N TYR A 88 11.21 5.53 56.89
CA TYR A 88 10.16 4.63 57.42
C TYR A 88 10.23 4.42 58.93
N LEU A 89 9.09 4.63 59.59
CA LEU A 89 8.83 4.34 61.01
C LEU A 89 8.48 2.86 61.22
N CYS A 90 7.72 2.27 60.31
CA CYS A 90 7.32 0.87 60.35
C CYS A 90 7.27 0.26 58.95
N LYS A 91 7.56 -1.03 58.85
CA LYS A 91 7.26 -1.84 57.68
C LYS A 91 6.71 -3.21 58.09
N GLY A 92 5.56 -3.61 57.56
CA GLY A 92 5.00 -4.96 57.63
C GLY A 92 4.28 -5.40 58.91
N PHE A 93 3.58 -4.54 59.67
CA PHE A 93 2.86 -4.97 60.90
C PHE A 93 1.43 -5.49 60.62
N ASN A 94 0.98 -6.56 61.28
CA ASN A 94 -0.30 -7.19 60.93
C ASN A 94 -1.53 -6.68 61.69
N LEU A 95 -2.68 -6.58 61.01
CA LEU A 95 -3.92 -5.91 61.49
C LEU A 95 -5.18 -6.73 61.13
N LYS A 96 -5.88 -7.33 62.10
CA LYS A 96 -7.07 -8.16 61.80
C LYS A 96 -8.28 -7.31 61.40
N ILE A 97 -8.95 -7.64 60.30
CA ILE A 97 -10.20 -7.00 59.87
C ILE A 97 -11.14 -8.10 59.35
N GLY A 98 -12.13 -8.48 60.16
CA GLY A 98 -12.94 -9.68 59.92
C GLY A 98 -12.14 -10.99 60.04
N LYS A 99 -12.48 -11.99 59.21
CA LYS A 99 -11.85 -13.33 59.21
C LYS A 99 -10.45 -13.39 58.58
N GLN A 100 -9.89 -12.27 58.10
CA GLN A 100 -8.58 -12.21 57.41
C GLN A 100 -7.66 -11.14 58.03
N MET A 101 -6.37 -11.43 58.13
CA MET A 101 -5.36 -10.53 58.70
C MET A 101 -4.77 -9.63 57.61
N TYR A 102 -4.62 -8.34 57.87
CA TYR A 102 -3.93 -7.35 57.03
C TYR A 102 -2.47 -7.16 57.48
N MET A 103 -1.68 -6.34 56.77
CA MET A 103 -0.26 -5.97 57.04
C MET A 103 -0.09 -4.45 56.84
N VAL A 104 0.90 -3.73 57.41
CA VAL A 104 0.92 -2.23 57.43
C VAL A 104 2.33 -1.61 57.48
N ASP A 105 2.54 -0.54 56.70
CA ASP A 105 3.75 0.31 56.68
C ASP A 105 3.46 1.76 57.13
N ILE A 106 4.47 2.47 57.65
CA ILE A 106 4.39 3.88 58.10
C ILE A 106 5.72 4.59 57.81
N PHE A 107 5.71 5.83 57.31
CA PHE A 107 6.92 6.65 57.11
C PHE A 107 6.75 8.15 57.39
N VAL A 108 7.85 8.90 57.35
CA VAL A 108 7.94 10.36 57.50
C VAL A 108 8.61 10.95 56.27
N ASN A 109 8.08 12.05 55.72
CA ASN A 109 8.69 12.75 54.59
C ASN A 109 9.70 13.83 55.03
N GLY A 110 10.32 14.50 54.05
CA GLY A 110 11.39 15.49 54.27
C GLY A 110 10.97 16.74 55.05
N GLU A 111 9.67 16.99 55.21
CA GLU A 111 9.12 18.15 55.91
C GLU A 111 8.65 17.83 57.35
N ASN A 112 8.83 16.57 57.79
CA ASN A 112 8.39 15.98 59.07
C ASN A 112 6.88 15.61 59.16
N GLU A 113 6.17 15.49 58.03
CA GLU A 113 4.80 14.93 57.99
C GLU A 113 4.84 13.38 57.93
N ILE A 114 3.78 12.70 58.40
CA ILE A 114 3.69 11.22 58.53
C ILE A 114 2.68 10.61 57.54
N GLU A 115 3.01 9.43 56.97
CA GLU A 115 2.29 8.73 55.88
C GLU A 115 2.15 7.19 56.17
N LEU A 116 1.16 6.47 55.57
CA LEU A 116 0.75 5.07 55.89
C LEU A 116 0.34 4.20 54.66
N ILE A 117 0.52 2.85 54.70
CA ILE A 117 0.20 1.85 53.62
C ILE A 117 -0.25 0.45 54.20
N ILE A 118 -1.04 -0.41 53.51
CA ILE A 118 -1.67 -1.66 54.07
C ILE A 118 -1.80 -2.92 53.11
N GLU A 119 -1.38 -4.14 53.51
CA GLU A 119 -1.35 -5.51 52.85
C GLU A 119 -1.96 -6.73 53.67
N LYS A 120 -1.40 -8.00 53.78
CA LYS A 120 -2.08 -9.26 54.31
C LYS A 120 -1.26 -10.40 55.08
N TYR A 121 -1.89 -11.29 55.92
CA TYR A 121 -1.25 -12.36 56.79
C TYR A 121 -2.13 -13.61 57.27
N LYS A 122 -1.64 -14.57 58.14
CA LYS A 122 -2.26 -15.92 58.48
C LYS A 122 -1.89 -16.65 59.86
N ASP A 123 -2.58 -17.80 60.14
CA ASP A 123 -2.28 -19.02 61.01
C ASP A 123 -2.37 -18.92 62.60
N GLU A 124 -2.45 -19.93 63.52
CA GLU A 124 -2.41 -21.45 63.61
C GLU A 124 -2.87 -22.08 65.02
N SER A 125 -2.91 -23.44 65.19
CA SER A 125 -3.06 -24.36 66.40
C SER A 125 -4.43 -24.77 67.04
N SER A 126 -4.83 -26.07 66.99
CA SER A 126 -6.04 -26.64 67.66
C SER A 126 -6.10 -28.20 67.83
N SER A 127 -7.07 -28.71 68.62
CA SER A 127 -7.53 -30.13 68.63
C SER A 127 -8.21 -30.49 67.29
N TYR A 128 -8.21 -31.76 66.89
CA TYR A 128 -8.49 -32.12 65.50
C TYR A 128 -9.32 -33.40 65.29
N PHE A 129 -9.95 -33.47 64.12
CA PHE A 129 -10.64 -34.64 63.60
C PHE A 129 -9.73 -35.39 62.62
N GLU A 130 -9.39 -36.64 62.93
CA GLU A 130 -8.57 -37.53 62.11
C GLU A 130 -9.46 -38.37 61.19
N ILE A 131 -9.45 -38.08 59.89
CA ILE A 131 -10.13 -38.89 58.88
C ILE A 131 -9.31 -40.17 58.66
N GLY A 132 -9.91 -41.31 59.03
CA GLY A 132 -9.31 -42.63 58.89
C GLY A 132 -9.70 -43.34 57.58
N THR A 133 -10.90 -43.11 57.05
CA THR A 133 -11.35 -43.67 55.77
C THR A 133 -12.34 -42.74 55.07
N SER A 134 -12.20 -42.57 53.75
CA SER A 134 -13.21 -41.93 52.91
C SER A 134 -13.36 -42.67 51.57
N TYR A 135 -14.57 -42.68 51.02
CA TYR A 135 -14.88 -43.29 49.72
C TYR A 135 -16.11 -42.65 49.09
N ILE A 136 -16.29 -42.82 47.77
CA ILE A 136 -17.44 -42.31 47.04
C ILE A 136 -18.33 -43.48 46.62
N ARG A 137 -19.65 -43.31 46.76
CA ARG A 137 -20.65 -44.29 46.31
C ARG A 137 -21.98 -43.60 46.02
N ASP A 138 -22.66 -44.00 44.95
CA ASP A 138 -24.05 -43.59 44.65
C ASP A 138 -24.28 -42.06 44.64
N ASN A 139 -23.30 -41.29 44.11
CA ASN A 139 -23.15 -39.82 44.10
C ASN A 139 -22.91 -39.11 45.46
N PHE A 140 -22.61 -39.86 46.52
CA PHE A 140 -22.24 -39.30 47.82
C PHE A 140 -20.77 -39.57 48.17
N LEU A 141 -20.11 -38.58 48.75
CA LEU A 141 -18.85 -38.74 49.46
C LEU A 141 -19.15 -39.17 50.90
N HIS A 142 -18.68 -40.36 51.27
CA HIS A 142 -18.73 -40.90 52.62
C HIS A 142 -17.38 -40.67 53.32
N ILE A 143 -17.41 -39.96 54.45
CA ILE A 143 -16.23 -39.68 55.29
C ILE A 143 -16.45 -40.32 56.66
N LYS A 144 -15.46 -41.06 57.16
CA LYS A 144 -15.40 -41.53 58.54
C LYS A 144 -14.11 -41.06 59.19
N GLY A 145 -14.23 -40.37 60.32
CA GLY A 145 -13.10 -39.94 61.13
C GLY A 145 -13.34 -40.13 62.62
N GLN A 146 -12.29 -39.91 63.39
CA GLN A 146 -12.28 -39.98 64.84
C GLN A 146 -11.75 -38.66 65.41
N LEU A 147 -12.32 -38.22 66.53
CA LEU A 147 -11.74 -37.12 67.29
C LEU A 147 -10.39 -37.56 67.88
N LYS A 148 -9.45 -36.61 67.97
CA LYS A 148 -8.12 -36.82 68.56
C LYS A 148 -7.82 -35.72 69.57
N ASP A 149 -7.16 -36.15 70.65
CA ASP A 149 -6.73 -35.30 71.76
C ASP A 149 -7.93 -34.47 72.31
N TYR A 150 -9.04 -35.20 72.58
CA TYR A 150 -10.35 -34.69 73.02
C TYR A 150 -10.62 -34.93 74.53
N GLU A 151 -9.60 -35.31 75.30
CA GLU A 151 -9.73 -35.71 76.72
C GLU A 151 -10.14 -34.56 77.67
N GLU A 152 -10.22 -33.30 77.22
CA GLU A 152 -10.77 -32.18 77.99
C GLU A 152 -12.30 -31.94 77.80
N LEU A 153 -13.06 -32.99 77.42
CA LEU A 153 -14.53 -32.98 77.54
C LEU A 153 -15.13 -34.17 78.32
N GLU A 154 -14.32 -35.11 78.83
CA GLU A 154 -14.75 -36.06 79.88
C GLU A 154 -14.84 -35.37 81.27
N ALA A 155 -15.77 -34.42 81.39
CA ALA A 155 -16.18 -33.84 82.68
C ALA A 155 -17.67 -34.08 83.00
N ASN A 156 -18.53 -34.18 81.98
CA ASN A 156 -19.95 -34.52 82.12
C ASN A 156 -20.52 -35.10 80.81
N HIS A 157 -20.43 -36.43 80.60
CA HIS A 157 -21.60 -37.27 80.27
C HIS A 157 -21.23 -38.75 80.09
N ASN A 158 -21.37 -39.52 81.17
CA ASN A 158 -21.28 -40.97 81.13
C ASN A 158 -22.60 -41.55 80.55
N LYS A 159 -22.72 -41.62 79.22
CA LYS A 159 -23.84 -42.25 78.49
C LYS A 159 -23.48 -42.54 77.03
N SER A 160 -24.05 -43.61 76.48
CA SER A 160 -24.04 -43.86 75.03
C SER A 160 -25.00 -42.89 74.33
N CYS A 161 -24.53 -41.70 73.98
CA CYS A 161 -25.29 -40.74 73.19
C CYS A 161 -25.67 -41.34 71.82
N GLY A 162 -26.95 -41.20 71.46
CA GLY A 162 -27.39 -41.42 70.09
C GLY A 162 -27.00 -40.24 69.19
N THR A 163 -27.32 -40.34 67.90
CA THR A 163 -27.04 -39.30 66.89
C THR A 163 -27.72 -37.95 67.14
N GLU A 164 -28.60 -37.84 68.13
CA GLU A 164 -29.38 -36.62 68.44
C GLU A 164 -28.73 -35.71 69.51
N ASP A 165 -27.89 -36.26 70.40
CA ASP A 165 -27.33 -35.50 71.54
C ASP A 165 -26.04 -34.73 71.21
N MET A 166 -25.25 -35.17 70.21
CA MET A 166 -23.93 -34.59 69.93
C MET A 166 -24.00 -33.53 68.82
N LYS A 167 -23.84 -32.25 69.18
CA LYS A 167 -23.92 -31.10 68.24
C LYS A 167 -22.66 -30.94 67.37
N ALA A 168 -22.43 -31.91 66.48
CA ALA A 168 -21.36 -31.87 65.48
C ALA A 168 -21.87 -31.45 64.09
N LYS A 169 -21.11 -30.63 63.37
CA LYS A 169 -21.37 -30.20 61.99
C LYS A 169 -20.08 -30.08 61.18
N LEU A 170 -20.04 -30.71 60.01
CA LEU A 170 -18.97 -30.50 59.04
C LEU A 170 -19.37 -29.33 58.12
N MET A 171 -18.63 -28.23 58.21
CA MET A 171 -18.79 -27.04 57.37
C MET A 171 -17.93 -27.17 56.12
N ILE A 172 -18.52 -26.97 54.94
CA ILE A 172 -17.81 -26.96 53.65
C ILE A 172 -18.07 -25.61 52.98
N TYR A 173 -17.01 -24.88 52.62
CA TYR A 173 -17.13 -23.47 52.21
C TYR A 173 -16.08 -23.00 51.20
N ASP A 174 -16.48 -22.07 50.33
CA ASP A 174 -15.63 -21.46 49.31
C ASP A 174 -15.08 -20.08 49.72
N ARG A 175 -14.40 -19.38 48.80
CA ARG A 175 -13.86 -18.02 49.04
C ARG A 175 -14.95 -16.93 49.09
N ASN A 176 -16.11 -17.16 48.46
CA ASN A 176 -17.25 -16.24 48.45
C ASN A 176 -18.16 -16.39 49.69
N GLN A 177 -17.86 -17.37 50.56
CA GLN A 177 -18.63 -17.74 51.76
C GLN A 177 -19.97 -18.43 51.44
N GLU A 178 -20.10 -19.11 50.30
CA GLU A 178 -21.13 -20.13 50.15
C GLU A 178 -20.78 -21.30 51.09
N THR A 179 -21.65 -21.58 52.07
CA THR A 179 -21.45 -22.61 53.09
C THR A 179 -22.54 -23.68 53.01
N ILE A 180 -22.15 -24.95 52.99
CA ILE A 180 -23.06 -26.05 53.38
C ILE A 180 -22.67 -26.60 54.75
N GLU A 181 -23.68 -26.85 55.59
CA GLU A 181 -23.53 -27.51 56.88
C GLU A 181 -24.00 -28.96 56.75
N VAL A 182 -23.13 -29.92 57.06
CA VAL A 182 -23.43 -31.35 56.99
C VAL A 182 -23.39 -31.95 58.40
N ASN A 183 -24.56 -32.27 58.94
CA ASN A 183 -24.70 -33.03 60.18
C ASN A 183 -24.14 -34.46 59.99
N PRO A 184 -23.63 -35.13 61.04
CA PRO A 184 -23.22 -36.52 60.94
C PRO A 184 -24.42 -37.41 60.57
N SER A 185 -24.21 -38.36 59.66
CA SER A 185 -25.21 -39.37 59.29
C SER A 185 -25.26 -40.53 60.29
N GLU A 186 -24.16 -40.75 61.01
CA GLU A 186 -24.04 -41.73 62.09
C GLU A 186 -22.94 -41.24 63.06
N ALA A 187 -23.08 -41.54 64.35
CA ALA A 187 -22.13 -41.15 65.40
C ALA A 187 -22.07 -42.24 66.47
N GLN A 188 -20.86 -42.60 66.91
CA GLN A 188 -20.66 -43.64 67.92
C GLN A 188 -19.37 -43.37 68.71
N GLY A 189 -19.51 -42.85 69.93
CA GLY A 189 -18.38 -42.36 70.72
C GLY A 189 -17.61 -41.26 69.97
N GLU A 190 -16.28 -41.32 70.00
CA GLU A 190 -15.39 -40.38 69.30
C GLU A 190 -15.45 -40.46 67.76
N THR A 191 -16.19 -41.42 67.20
CA THR A 191 -16.23 -41.68 65.75
C THR A 191 -17.46 -41.05 65.11
N LEU A 192 -17.24 -40.24 64.07
CA LEU A 192 -18.29 -39.56 63.30
C LEU A 192 -18.24 -39.98 61.83
N TRP A 193 -19.42 -40.16 61.25
CA TRP A 193 -19.61 -40.45 59.83
C TRP A 193 -20.41 -39.31 59.17
N PHE A 194 -19.92 -38.82 58.04
CA PHE A 194 -20.59 -37.80 57.24
C PHE A 194 -20.90 -38.35 55.85
N LYS A 195 -22.08 -37.99 55.31
CA LYS A 195 -22.51 -38.34 53.95
C LYS A 195 -22.88 -37.05 53.22
N ILE A 196 -22.03 -36.65 52.27
CA ILE A 196 -22.12 -35.36 51.55
C ILE A 196 -22.60 -35.64 50.12
N ASN A 197 -23.63 -34.95 49.64
CA ASN A 197 -23.98 -35.01 48.21
C ASN A 197 -22.96 -34.18 47.41
N ILE A 198 -22.39 -34.76 46.36
CA ILE A 198 -21.43 -34.08 45.48
C ILE A 198 -22.07 -32.85 44.81
N ASP A 199 -23.34 -32.93 44.44
CA ASP A 199 -24.06 -31.86 43.72
C ASP A 199 -24.28 -30.60 44.58
N GLN A 200 -24.12 -30.72 45.91
CA GLN A 200 -24.31 -29.63 46.88
C GLN A 200 -22.99 -28.92 47.25
N VAL A 201 -21.83 -29.39 46.78
CA VAL A 201 -20.54 -28.75 47.07
C VAL A 201 -20.47 -27.38 46.36
N PRO A 202 -20.13 -26.28 47.06
CA PRO A 202 -20.06 -24.94 46.47
C PRO A 202 -19.20 -24.86 45.21
N ARG A 203 -19.71 -24.19 44.16
CA ARG A 203 -19.12 -24.21 42.81
C ARG A 203 -18.13 -23.05 42.59
N SER A 204 -16.99 -23.07 43.31
CA SER A 204 -15.92 -22.08 43.10
C SER A 204 -15.35 -22.16 41.68
N VAL A 205 -15.44 -21.08 40.90
CA VAL A 205 -14.95 -21.02 39.51
C VAL A 205 -13.45 -21.24 39.39
N GLU A 206 -12.69 -20.76 40.38
CA GLU A 206 -11.24 -20.99 40.53
C GLU A 206 -11.00 -21.70 41.87
N GLY A 207 -10.39 -22.88 41.82
CA GLY A 207 -10.45 -23.86 42.90
C GLY A 207 -9.91 -23.37 44.27
N ASN A 208 -10.71 -23.59 45.30
CA ASN A 208 -10.36 -24.39 46.50
C ASN A 208 -11.50 -24.23 47.53
N VAL A 209 -12.40 -25.22 47.60
CA VAL A 209 -13.42 -25.30 48.66
C VAL A 209 -12.81 -26.02 49.86
N ASN A 210 -12.96 -25.46 51.07
CA ASN A 210 -12.27 -25.90 52.29
C ASN A 210 -13.27 -26.48 53.30
N THR A 211 -12.79 -27.24 54.28
CA THR A 211 -13.64 -27.80 55.35
C THR A 211 -13.16 -27.49 56.75
N LEU A 212 -14.11 -27.28 57.67
CA LEU A 212 -13.87 -27.21 59.11
C LEU A 212 -14.91 -28.08 59.83
N LEU A 213 -14.53 -28.74 60.92
CA LEU A 213 -15.48 -29.40 61.80
C LEU A 213 -15.85 -28.44 62.95
N ILE A 214 -17.13 -28.36 63.29
CA ILE A 214 -17.62 -27.64 64.47
C ILE A 214 -18.26 -28.68 65.41
N ILE A 215 -17.89 -28.66 66.69
CA ILE A 215 -18.57 -29.43 67.75
C ILE A 215 -18.78 -28.51 68.94
N GLU A 216 -20.03 -28.39 69.39
CA GLU A 216 -20.41 -27.59 70.58
C GLU A 216 -19.74 -26.19 70.59
N ASP A 217 -19.95 -25.50 69.46
CA ASP A 217 -19.48 -24.13 69.17
C ASP A 217 -17.93 -23.96 69.13
N ARG A 218 -17.16 -25.05 69.24
CA ARG A 218 -15.70 -25.09 68.99
C ARG A 218 -15.39 -25.51 67.55
N VAL A 219 -14.46 -24.81 66.91
CA VAL A 219 -13.91 -25.17 65.58
C VAL A 219 -12.69 -26.08 65.77
N LEU A 220 -12.61 -27.16 64.99
CA LEU A 220 -11.55 -28.16 65.03
C LEU A 220 -10.87 -28.29 63.65
N ASP A 221 -9.53 -28.41 63.64
CA ASP A 221 -8.77 -28.72 62.42
C ASP A 221 -9.14 -30.12 61.89
N VAL A 222 -8.99 -30.36 60.57
CA VAL A 222 -9.26 -31.66 59.96
C VAL A 222 -7.98 -32.24 59.35
N LYS A 223 -7.56 -33.41 59.83
CA LYS A 223 -6.31 -34.08 59.42
C LYS A 223 -6.61 -35.47 58.86
N PHE A 224 -5.66 -36.03 58.12
CA PHE A 224 -5.73 -37.39 57.57
C PHE A 224 -4.67 -38.28 58.22
N LYS A 225 -4.97 -39.57 58.35
CA LYS A 225 -4.09 -40.54 59.00
C LYS A 225 -2.90 -41.00 58.11
N GLU A 226 -3.05 -40.89 56.79
CA GLU A 226 -2.06 -41.28 55.79
C GLU A 226 -2.06 -40.28 54.61
N GLU A 227 -1.04 -40.31 53.74
CA GLU A 227 -1.00 -39.52 52.49
C GLU A 227 -1.98 -40.10 51.44
N VAL A 228 -3.28 -39.88 51.65
CA VAL A 228 -4.33 -40.44 50.79
C VAL A 228 -4.23 -39.87 49.36
N ARG A 229 -3.95 -40.74 48.39
CA ARG A 229 -4.07 -40.43 46.96
C ARG A 229 -5.51 -40.68 46.49
N PHE A 230 -6.23 -39.60 46.20
CA PHE A 230 -7.66 -39.64 45.91
C PHE A 230 -8.00 -40.03 44.46
N GLN A 231 -9.18 -40.61 44.28
CA GLN A 231 -9.74 -40.96 42.97
C GLN A 231 -10.31 -39.73 42.26
N LYS A 232 -10.12 -39.63 40.94
CA LYS A 232 -10.69 -38.59 40.08
C LYS A 232 -12.16 -38.90 39.81
N ILE A 233 -13.07 -38.09 40.35
CA ILE A 233 -14.51 -38.25 40.13
C ILE A 233 -14.91 -37.42 38.90
N LYS A 234 -15.59 -38.05 37.95
CA LYS A 234 -16.35 -37.33 36.91
C LYS A 234 -17.78 -37.17 37.39
N TYR A 235 -18.29 -35.95 37.38
CA TYR A 235 -19.70 -35.65 37.57
C TYR A 235 -20.13 -34.63 36.50
N GLU A 236 -21.42 -34.56 36.23
CA GLU A 236 -21.99 -33.73 35.15
C GLU A 236 -23.05 -32.81 35.77
N ASP A 237 -22.84 -31.50 35.68
CA ASP A 237 -23.81 -30.49 36.07
C ASP A 237 -24.42 -29.80 34.84
N GLU A 238 -25.30 -28.83 35.05
CA GLU A 238 -25.93 -28.04 33.97
C GLU A 238 -24.93 -27.25 33.10
N GLN A 239 -23.64 -27.24 33.46
CA GLN A 239 -22.53 -26.65 32.71
C GLN A 239 -21.54 -27.71 32.19
N GLY A 240 -21.95 -28.98 32.13
CA GLY A 240 -21.23 -30.12 31.55
C GLY A 240 -20.30 -30.86 32.51
N MET A 241 -19.61 -31.89 31.99
CA MET A 241 -18.69 -32.70 32.80
C MET A 241 -17.58 -31.88 33.48
N LYS A 242 -17.56 -31.93 34.81
CA LYS A 242 -16.49 -31.42 35.67
C LYS A 242 -15.67 -32.59 36.22
N ASN A 243 -14.45 -32.30 36.68
CA ASN A 243 -13.68 -33.24 37.48
C ASN A 243 -13.60 -32.73 38.92
N LEU A 244 -14.09 -33.51 39.88
CA LEU A 244 -13.86 -33.26 41.31
C LEU A 244 -12.64 -34.05 41.76
N ILE A 245 -11.67 -33.36 42.35
CA ILE A 245 -10.50 -33.96 42.98
C ILE A 245 -10.42 -33.45 44.42
N VAL A 246 -10.74 -34.32 45.37
CA VAL A 246 -10.55 -34.09 46.80
C VAL A 246 -9.06 -34.25 47.11
N LYS A 247 -8.51 -33.43 48.00
CA LYS A 247 -7.13 -33.56 48.53
C LYS A 247 -7.06 -33.18 50.02
N SER A 248 -5.99 -33.61 50.67
CA SER A 248 -5.47 -33.04 51.90
C SER A 248 -4.35 -32.06 51.55
N GLU A 249 -4.24 -30.93 52.26
CA GLU A 249 -3.15 -29.96 52.09
C GLU A 249 -2.49 -29.66 53.44
N GLU A 250 -1.24 -30.11 53.61
CA GLU A 250 -0.53 -30.10 54.91
C GLU A 250 -0.42 -28.71 55.57
N LYS A 251 -0.40 -27.65 54.75
CA LYS A 251 -0.26 -26.25 55.20
C LYS A 251 -1.58 -25.55 55.56
N THR A 252 -2.72 -26.24 55.41
CA THR A 252 -4.05 -25.66 55.65
C THR A 252 -5.00 -26.58 56.44
N LYS A 253 -4.58 -27.80 56.80
CA LYS A 253 -5.24 -28.68 57.80
C LYS A 253 -6.76 -28.81 57.60
N SER A 254 -7.14 -29.00 56.33
CA SER A 254 -8.52 -29.13 55.86
C SER A 254 -8.60 -30.04 54.63
N LEU A 255 -9.78 -30.58 54.33
CA LEU A 255 -10.04 -31.09 52.98
C LEU A 255 -10.10 -29.91 52.01
N VAL A 256 -9.43 -30.04 50.87
CA VAL A 256 -9.54 -29.12 49.74
C VAL A 256 -10.22 -29.85 48.58
N PHE A 257 -11.34 -29.30 48.11
CA PHE A 257 -11.97 -29.74 46.85
C PHE A 257 -11.49 -28.86 45.70
N HIS A 258 -10.84 -29.47 44.71
CA HIS A 258 -10.58 -28.85 43.42
C HIS A 258 -11.67 -29.26 42.43
N ILE A 259 -12.40 -28.26 41.91
CA ILE A 259 -13.31 -28.42 40.78
C ILE A 259 -12.60 -27.85 39.55
N ASN A 260 -12.19 -28.71 38.61
CA ASN A 260 -11.63 -28.26 37.34
C ASN A 260 -12.69 -28.37 36.23
N GLY A 261 -13.00 -27.22 35.62
CA GLY A 261 -13.66 -27.15 34.32
C GLY A 261 -12.71 -27.53 33.18
N LYS A 262 -13.19 -27.43 31.93
CA LYS A 262 -12.32 -27.52 30.74
C LYS A 262 -11.30 -26.38 30.77
N LEU A 263 -10.07 -26.68 30.33
CA LEU A 263 -9.11 -25.65 29.95
C LEU A 263 -9.70 -24.89 28.75
N ALA A 264 -9.78 -23.57 28.85
CA ALA A 264 -10.24 -22.71 27.76
C ALA A 264 -9.24 -21.57 27.52
N ILE A 265 -9.05 -21.24 26.25
CA ILE A 265 -8.18 -20.16 25.78
C ILE A 265 -8.99 -19.20 24.90
N ALA A 266 -8.65 -17.91 24.96
CA ALA A 266 -9.22 -16.86 24.14
C ALA A 266 -8.09 -16.15 23.37
N PRO A 267 -7.68 -16.68 22.21
CA PRO A 267 -6.73 -16.02 21.31
C PRO A 267 -7.35 -14.77 20.67
N ILE A 268 -6.75 -13.61 20.93
CA ILE A 268 -7.19 -12.30 20.45
C ILE A 268 -6.02 -11.58 19.78
N ILE A 269 -6.10 -11.32 18.47
CA ILE A 269 -5.14 -10.47 17.77
C ILE A 269 -5.38 -9.00 18.13
N LYS A 270 -4.28 -8.28 18.38
CA LYS A 270 -4.23 -6.83 18.64
C LYS A 270 -3.78 -6.03 17.42
N ARG A 271 -2.88 -6.58 16.60
CA ARG A 271 -2.36 -5.95 15.39
C ARG A 271 -1.84 -7.02 14.44
N MET A 272 -2.10 -6.82 13.15
CA MET A 272 -1.40 -7.48 12.05
C MET A 272 -0.70 -6.41 11.21
N SER A 273 0.50 -6.68 10.71
CA SER A 273 1.19 -5.82 9.74
C SER A 273 2.08 -6.64 8.79
N TYR A 274 2.46 -6.03 7.67
CA TYR A 274 3.35 -6.62 6.67
C TYR A 274 4.65 -5.83 6.63
N GLU A 275 5.76 -6.45 7.06
CA GLU A 275 7.04 -5.78 7.33
C GLU A 275 8.19 -6.68 6.81
N ASP A 276 9.11 -6.11 6.04
CA ASP A 276 10.27 -6.76 5.40
C ASP A 276 10.01 -8.11 4.69
N GLY A 277 8.81 -8.25 4.10
CA GLY A 277 8.42 -9.42 3.32
C GLY A 277 7.66 -10.50 4.10
N ASN A 278 7.44 -10.30 5.40
CA ASN A 278 6.79 -11.24 6.31
C ASN A 278 5.50 -10.63 6.90
N ILE A 279 4.57 -11.48 7.32
CA ILE A 279 3.34 -11.04 8.00
C ILE A 279 3.58 -11.19 9.50
N ILE A 280 3.49 -10.10 10.26
CA ILE A 280 3.67 -10.11 11.72
C ILE A 280 2.29 -10.03 12.38
N ILE A 281 1.94 -11.07 13.13
CA ILE A 281 0.68 -11.21 13.87
C ILE A 281 0.99 -11.07 15.36
N ASN A 282 0.52 -10.00 15.99
CA ASN A 282 0.71 -9.73 17.42
C ASN A 282 -0.63 -9.81 18.16
N GLY A 283 -0.69 -10.60 19.22
CA GLY A 283 -1.92 -10.86 19.96
C GLY A 283 -1.71 -11.18 21.43
N ASN A 284 -2.82 -11.38 22.13
CA ASN A 284 -2.87 -11.93 23.46
C ASN A 284 -3.58 -13.28 23.45
N LEU A 285 -3.07 -14.20 24.26
CA LEU A 285 -3.67 -15.49 24.54
C LEU A 285 -4.07 -15.47 26.02
N ASN A 286 -5.34 -15.17 26.28
CA ASN A 286 -5.87 -15.28 27.63
C ASN A 286 -6.24 -16.75 27.88
N ALA A 287 -5.87 -17.32 29.03
CA ALA A 287 -6.30 -18.65 29.44
C ALA A 287 -7.05 -18.59 30.77
N THR A 288 -7.92 -19.55 31.03
CA THR A 288 -8.64 -19.67 32.32
C THR A 288 -7.75 -20.11 33.50
N ILE A 289 -6.52 -20.54 33.21
CA ILE A 289 -5.46 -20.88 34.17
C ILE A 289 -4.14 -20.47 33.51
N ASP A 290 -3.18 -19.91 34.24
CA ASP A 290 -1.86 -19.55 33.68
C ASP A 290 -0.98 -20.79 33.46
N VAL A 291 -1.22 -21.49 32.34
CA VAL A 291 -0.56 -22.75 31.98
C VAL A 291 0.66 -22.57 31.06
N PHE A 292 0.97 -21.35 30.62
CA PHE A 292 2.01 -21.06 29.62
C PHE A 292 3.45 -21.33 30.10
N GLN A 293 3.65 -21.66 31.38
CA GLN A 293 4.94 -22.03 31.96
C GLN A 293 4.93 -23.42 32.64
N VAL A 294 3.93 -24.26 32.35
CA VAL A 294 3.88 -25.65 32.86
C VAL A 294 4.85 -26.53 32.07
N PRO A 295 5.86 -27.16 32.69
CA PRO A 295 6.79 -28.04 31.97
C PRO A 295 6.05 -29.25 31.37
N GLY A 296 6.18 -29.43 30.05
CA GLY A 296 5.49 -30.47 29.29
C GLY A 296 4.32 -29.97 28.44
N VAL A 297 3.87 -28.73 28.64
CA VAL A 297 2.81 -28.11 27.83
C VAL A 297 3.42 -27.21 26.74
N GLU A 298 3.09 -27.48 25.48
CA GLU A 298 3.51 -26.68 24.32
C GLU A 298 2.33 -25.89 23.74
N THR A 299 2.55 -24.66 23.28
CA THR A 299 1.55 -23.89 22.50
C THR A 299 1.94 -23.92 21.03
N VAL A 300 0.98 -24.24 20.15
CA VAL A 300 1.20 -24.41 18.70
C VAL A 300 0.19 -23.57 17.93
N ILE A 301 0.64 -22.84 16.91
CA ILE A 301 -0.23 -22.16 15.95
C ILE A 301 -0.34 -22.99 14.67
N LYS A 302 -1.57 -23.21 14.20
CA LYS A 302 -1.88 -24.03 13.02
C LYS A 302 -2.59 -23.23 11.94
N LEU A 303 -2.13 -23.40 10.71
CA LEU A 303 -2.79 -22.93 9.50
C LEU A 303 -3.37 -24.14 8.75
N SER A 304 -4.67 -24.08 8.48
CA SER A 304 -5.44 -25.13 7.83
C SER A 304 -6.23 -24.58 6.64
N ALA A 305 -6.39 -25.36 5.58
CA ALA A 305 -7.31 -25.02 4.49
C ALA A 305 -8.76 -25.30 4.90
N ALA A 306 -9.72 -24.82 4.11
CA ALA A 306 -11.17 -24.97 4.37
C ALA A 306 -11.68 -26.44 4.44
N ASP A 307 -10.87 -27.43 4.05
CA ASP A 307 -11.16 -28.88 4.22
C ASP A 307 -10.54 -29.49 5.50
N ASN A 308 -10.00 -28.64 6.39
CA ASN A 308 -9.22 -28.98 7.58
C ASN A 308 -7.91 -29.75 7.31
N SER A 309 -7.38 -29.75 6.08
CA SER A 309 -6.01 -30.21 5.85
C SER A 309 -5.00 -29.28 6.54
N ILE A 310 -4.18 -29.84 7.44
CA ILE A 310 -3.11 -29.13 8.15
C ILE A 310 -1.95 -28.95 7.17
N ILE A 311 -1.50 -27.70 7.00
CA ILE A 311 -0.47 -27.35 6.01
C ILE A 311 0.71 -26.61 6.64
N ILE A 312 0.51 -25.88 7.75
CA ILE A 312 1.58 -25.36 8.62
C ILE A 312 1.16 -25.57 10.09
N ALA A 313 2.10 -26.00 10.93
CA ALA A 313 1.94 -26.13 12.37
C ALA A 313 3.28 -25.82 13.05
N ASN A 314 3.39 -24.65 13.69
CA ASN A 314 4.63 -24.14 14.28
C ASN A 314 4.43 -23.91 15.79
N SER A 315 5.47 -24.11 16.60
CA SER A 315 5.46 -23.70 18.00
C SER A 315 5.27 -22.19 18.13
N LEU A 316 4.63 -21.76 19.22
CA LEU A 316 4.29 -20.35 19.49
C LEU A 316 4.77 -19.94 20.89
N ASP A 317 5.76 -19.06 20.95
CA ASP A 317 6.23 -18.49 22.22
C ASP A 317 5.17 -17.52 22.79
N VAL A 318 4.72 -17.80 24.02
CA VAL A 318 3.74 -16.98 24.75
C VAL A 318 4.39 -16.44 26.02
N VAL A 319 4.60 -15.11 26.08
CA VAL A 319 5.22 -14.43 27.22
C VAL A 319 4.19 -13.53 27.89
N GLN A 320 3.87 -13.79 29.15
CA GLN A 320 2.87 -13.04 29.94
C GLN A 320 1.54 -12.86 29.18
N GLY A 321 1.00 -13.98 28.66
CA GLY A 321 -0.24 -14.01 27.88
C GLY A 321 -0.21 -13.21 26.57
N SER A 322 0.96 -12.85 26.07
CA SER A 322 1.17 -12.11 24.81
C SER A 322 2.01 -12.95 23.85
N PHE A 323 1.65 -12.95 22.57
CA PHE A 323 2.33 -13.73 21.53
C PHE A 323 2.63 -12.89 20.29
N SER A 324 3.68 -13.29 19.57
CA SER A 324 4.00 -12.78 18.24
C SER A 324 4.29 -13.96 17.32
N TYR A 325 3.64 -14.00 16.15
CA TYR A 325 3.87 -15.00 15.12
C TYR A 325 4.22 -14.32 13.80
N VAL A 326 5.23 -14.84 13.12
CA VAL A 326 5.73 -14.30 11.85
C VAL A 326 5.56 -15.35 10.77
N ILE A 327 4.71 -15.07 9.78
CA ILE A 327 4.59 -15.91 8.58
C ILE A 327 5.61 -15.40 7.56
N SER A 328 6.60 -16.24 7.23
CA SER A 328 7.70 -15.88 6.35
C SER A 328 7.32 -15.86 4.86
N SER A 329 8.11 -15.15 4.06
CA SER A 329 7.95 -15.16 2.59
C SER A 329 8.11 -16.55 1.93
N GLU A 330 8.73 -17.51 2.61
CA GLU A 330 8.85 -18.90 2.14
C GLU A 330 7.57 -19.70 2.45
N GLU A 331 7.04 -19.59 3.68
CA GLU A 331 5.75 -20.18 4.08
C GLU A 331 4.60 -19.64 3.21
N ILE A 332 4.55 -18.34 2.91
CA ILE A 332 3.60 -17.75 1.96
C ILE A 332 3.72 -18.40 0.56
N GLY A 333 4.93 -18.80 0.19
CA GLY A 333 5.21 -19.56 -1.02
C GLY A 333 4.76 -21.03 -0.97
N ASP A 334 4.69 -21.65 0.20
CA ASP A 334 4.12 -22.99 0.42
C ASP A 334 2.59 -22.98 0.47
N ILE A 335 1.99 -21.97 1.12
CA ILE A 335 0.55 -21.73 1.14
C ILE A 335 0.02 -21.64 -0.31
N LYS A 336 0.63 -20.82 -1.19
CA LYS A 336 0.28 -20.76 -2.64
C LYS A 336 0.45 -22.11 -3.36
N ARG A 337 1.38 -22.97 -2.92
CA ARG A 337 1.67 -24.25 -3.58
C ARG A 337 0.65 -25.33 -3.24
N ALA A 338 0.20 -25.37 -1.99
CA ALA A 338 -0.71 -26.40 -1.48
C ALA A 338 -2.17 -26.19 -1.93
N PHE A 339 -2.73 -24.99 -1.75
CA PHE A 339 -4.13 -24.71 -2.09
C PHE A 339 -4.34 -23.26 -2.58
N SER A 340 -5.50 -22.99 -3.19
CA SER A 340 -5.90 -21.64 -3.62
C SER A 340 -7.34 -21.38 -3.19
N GLY A 341 -7.50 -20.62 -2.11
CA GLY A 341 -8.78 -20.40 -1.43
C GLY A 341 -8.56 -19.77 -0.06
N GLU A 342 -9.45 -20.10 0.87
CA GLU A 342 -9.50 -19.60 2.24
C GLU A 342 -8.81 -20.54 3.23
N TRP A 343 -8.27 -19.95 4.30
CA TRP A 343 -7.42 -20.58 5.30
C TRP A 343 -7.78 -20.08 6.69
N ASN A 344 -7.88 -21.02 7.64
CA ASN A 344 -8.24 -20.75 9.02
C ASN A 344 -7.01 -20.88 9.92
N LEU A 345 -6.86 -19.92 10.85
CA LEU A 345 -5.75 -19.85 11.79
C LEU A 345 -6.25 -20.18 13.21
N LYS A 346 -5.64 -21.19 13.84
CA LYS A 346 -6.01 -21.72 15.17
C LYS A 346 -4.81 -21.72 16.10
N ILE A 347 -5.04 -21.62 17.41
CA ILE A 347 -4.05 -21.91 18.45
C ILE A 347 -4.48 -23.13 19.24
N GLU A 348 -3.53 -24.02 19.51
CA GLU A 348 -3.72 -25.23 20.31
C GLU A 348 -2.71 -25.27 21.46
N MET A 349 -3.06 -25.95 22.54
CA MET A 349 -2.12 -26.34 23.59
C MET A 349 -2.04 -27.86 23.67
N LEU A 350 -0.83 -28.39 23.72
CA LEU A 350 -0.50 -29.81 23.68
C LEU A 350 0.18 -30.24 24.97
N GLU A 351 -0.11 -31.44 25.47
CA GLU A 351 0.64 -32.11 26.55
C GLU A 351 0.99 -33.53 26.06
N ASP A 352 2.28 -33.89 26.06
CA ASP A 352 2.80 -35.14 25.47
C ASP A 352 2.32 -35.44 24.01
N ASN A 353 2.00 -34.40 23.24
CA ASN A 353 1.37 -34.39 21.90
C ASN A 353 -0.15 -34.65 21.84
N GLU A 354 -0.84 -34.86 22.97
CA GLU A 354 -2.31 -34.83 22.98
C GLU A 354 -2.84 -33.38 23.04
N VAL A 355 -3.90 -33.09 22.27
CA VAL A 355 -4.51 -31.75 22.20
C VAL A 355 -5.39 -31.51 23.43
N LEU A 356 -4.93 -30.66 24.35
CA LEU A 356 -5.71 -30.25 25.53
C LEU A 356 -6.84 -29.27 25.17
N VAL A 357 -6.55 -28.34 24.26
CA VAL A 357 -7.50 -27.33 23.77
C VAL A 357 -7.08 -26.84 22.37
N SER A 358 -8.04 -26.48 21.53
CA SER A 358 -7.85 -25.97 20.15
C SER A 358 -8.94 -24.95 19.85
N GLU A 359 -8.57 -23.71 19.56
CA GLU A 359 -9.51 -22.58 19.42
C GLU A 359 -9.20 -21.71 18.20
N ASP A 360 -10.26 -21.13 17.61
CA ASP A 360 -10.18 -20.21 16.47
C ASP A 360 -9.71 -18.81 16.92
N ILE A 361 -8.84 -18.17 16.14
CA ILE A 361 -8.30 -16.86 16.50
C ILE A 361 -9.29 -15.72 16.19
N SER A 362 -9.61 -14.94 17.22
CA SER A 362 -10.47 -13.76 17.16
C SER A 362 -9.66 -12.45 17.00
N TYR A 363 -10.33 -11.37 16.62
CA TYR A 363 -9.75 -10.02 16.51
C TYR A 363 -10.60 -9.02 17.31
N LYS A 364 -9.97 -8.04 17.97
CA LYS A 364 -10.66 -7.08 18.82
C LYS A 364 -10.57 -5.66 18.28
N ASN A 365 -11.73 -5.04 18.05
CA ASN A 365 -11.96 -3.73 17.44
C ASN A 365 -11.51 -3.60 15.98
N SER A 366 -12.42 -3.87 15.05
CA SER A 366 -12.50 -3.16 13.77
C SER A 366 -13.97 -2.89 13.43
N GLU A 367 -14.25 -1.73 12.83
CA GLU A 367 -15.51 -1.50 12.11
C GLU A 367 -15.41 -2.04 10.67
N ASP A 368 -14.18 -2.19 10.16
CA ASP A 368 -13.85 -2.81 8.88
C ASP A 368 -13.77 -4.34 8.97
N ASP A 369 -14.30 -5.03 7.95
CA ASP A 369 -14.17 -6.50 7.82
C ASP A 369 -12.78 -6.95 7.31
N ILE A 370 -11.99 -6.06 6.69
CA ILE A 370 -10.66 -6.37 6.14
C ILE A 370 -9.57 -5.81 7.06
N ILE A 371 -8.71 -6.70 7.56
CA ILE A 371 -7.61 -6.39 8.50
C ILE A 371 -6.29 -6.10 7.76
N LEU A 372 -6.04 -6.81 6.65
CA LEU A 372 -4.85 -6.63 5.81
C LEU A 372 -5.17 -6.99 4.36
N SER A 373 -4.61 -6.28 3.39
CA SER A 373 -4.78 -6.59 1.96
C SER A 373 -3.53 -6.19 1.18
N GLU A 374 -2.55 -7.09 1.08
CA GLU A 374 -1.18 -6.78 0.64
C GLU A 374 -0.70 -7.60 -0.56
N MET A 375 0.16 -6.98 -1.38
CA MET A 375 0.74 -7.58 -2.59
C MET A 375 2.11 -8.18 -2.30
N ILE A 376 2.12 -9.46 -1.91
CA ILE A 376 3.30 -10.19 -1.43
C ILE A 376 3.98 -10.95 -2.56
N ARG A 377 5.30 -11.15 -2.48
CA ARG A 377 6.12 -11.83 -3.50
C ARG A 377 6.45 -13.27 -3.10
N GLY A 378 5.56 -14.20 -3.41
CA GLY A 378 5.82 -15.64 -3.30
C GLY A 378 6.82 -16.14 -4.36
N GLY A 379 8.11 -16.03 -4.06
CA GLY A 379 9.21 -16.49 -4.91
C GLY A 379 9.34 -15.73 -6.24
N ARG A 380 8.71 -16.25 -7.31
CA ARG A 380 8.79 -15.69 -8.67
C ARG A 380 7.56 -14.89 -9.11
N ASP A 381 6.46 -15.05 -8.40
CA ASP A 381 5.17 -14.44 -8.74
C ASP A 381 4.77 -13.42 -7.68
N ASN A 382 3.85 -12.53 -8.03
CA ASN A 382 3.14 -11.70 -7.05
C ASN A 382 1.85 -12.42 -6.64
N ILE A 383 1.43 -12.21 -5.40
CA ILE A 383 0.26 -12.81 -4.74
C ILE A 383 -0.51 -11.66 -4.09
N LEU A 384 -1.84 -11.67 -4.18
CA LEU A 384 -2.66 -10.86 -3.30
C LEU A 384 -3.03 -11.70 -2.07
N LEU A 385 -2.54 -11.30 -0.89
CA LEU A 385 -2.98 -11.84 0.38
C LEU A 385 -4.04 -10.90 0.97
N LYS A 386 -5.14 -11.45 1.44
CA LYS A 386 -6.08 -10.74 2.31
C LYS A 386 -6.18 -11.45 3.66
N ALA A 387 -6.26 -10.67 4.73
CA ALA A 387 -6.63 -11.10 6.07
C ALA A 387 -7.91 -10.36 6.45
N TYR A 388 -8.96 -11.07 6.80
CA TYR A 388 -10.30 -10.49 6.99
C TYR A 388 -11.10 -11.31 8.01
N LEU A 389 -12.21 -10.74 8.49
CA LEU A 389 -13.12 -11.40 9.42
C LEU A 389 -14.29 -12.06 8.68
N THR A 390 -14.60 -13.30 9.04
CA THR A 390 -15.77 -13.99 8.47
C THR A 390 -17.06 -13.28 8.88
N GLU A 391 -17.97 -13.04 7.92
CA GLU A 391 -19.18 -12.21 8.14
C GLU A 391 -20.05 -12.71 9.30
N VAL A 392 -20.14 -14.04 9.46
CA VAL A 392 -21.05 -14.72 10.40
C VAL A 392 -20.44 -14.92 11.79
N GLU A 393 -19.16 -15.30 11.87
CA GLU A 393 -18.51 -15.70 13.14
C GLU A 393 -17.43 -14.71 13.62
N LYS A 394 -17.08 -13.70 12.80
CA LYS A 394 -16.01 -12.72 13.05
C LYS A 394 -14.66 -13.35 13.46
N LYS A 395 -14.34 -14.50 12.85
CA LYS A 395 -13.06 -15.21 12.98
C LYS A 395 -12.08 -14.75 11.91
N LEU A 396 -10.78 -14.78 12.20
CA LEU A 396 -9.76 -14.44 11.20
C LEU A 396 -9.65 -15.52 10.12
N ALA A 397 -9.93 -15.13 8.87
CA ALA A 397 -9.59 -15.88 7.67
C ALA A 397 -8.44 -15.22 6.89
N LEU A 398 -7.61 -16.04 6.26
CA LEU A 398 -6.62 -15.61 5.27
C LEU A 398 -7.03 -16.14 3.89
N SER A 399 -6.86 -15.35 2.83
CA SER A 399 -7.06 -15.82 1.44
C SER A 399 -5.87 -15.49 0.55
N VAL A 400 -5.50 -16.43 -0.30
CA VAL A 400 -4.34 -16.34 -1.21
C VAL A 400 -4.80 -16.38 -2.67
N GLU A 401 -4.78 -15.22 -3.32
CA GLU A 401 -5.24 -15.03 -4.70
C GLU A 401 -4.07 -14.97 -5.69
N SER A 402 -4.17 -15.75 -6.77
CA SER A 402 -3.18 -15.79 -7.86
C SER A 402 -3.62 -14.90 -9.03
N GLU A 403 -3.06 -13.70 -9.12
CA GLU A 403 -3.50 -12.69 -10.09
C GLU A 403 -3.08 -13.03 -11.53
N ILE A 404 -4.06 -13.32 -12.42
CA ILE A 404 -3.83 -13.51 -13.86
C ILE A 404 -3.49 -12.18 -14.54
N ASN A 405 -2.24 -11.75 -14.34
CA ASN A 405 -1.64 -10.58 -14.94
C ASN A 405 -1.53 -10.72 -16.47
N ILE A 406 -2.27 -9.91 -17.22
CA ILE A 406 -2.12 -9.74 -18.67
C ILE A 406 -0.96 -8.77 -18.93
N ASP A 407 0.23 -9.33 -19.20
CA ASP A 407 1.46 -8.57 -19.46
C ASP A 407 1.38 -7.67 -20.70
N GLN A 408 0.67 -8.10 -21.75
CA GLN A 408 0.61 -7.36 -23.01
C GLN A 408 -0.52 -7.81 -23.95
N ILE A 409 -1.22 -6.86 -24.58
CA ILE A 409 -1.96 -7.12 -25.82
C ILE A 409 -0.97 -7.18 -26.99
N LEU A 410 -0.89 -8.33 -27.66
CA LEU A 410 0.07 -8.64 -28.72
C LEU A 410 -0.41 -8.23 -30.11
N SER A 411 -1.71 -8.36 -30.37
CA SER A 411 -2.33 -7.97 -31.64
C SER A 411 -3.85 -7.96 -31.56
N ILE A 412 -4.49 -7.00 -32.23
CA ILE A 412 -5.93 -6.89 -32.35
C ILE A 412 -6.30 -7.03 -33.83
N TYR A 413 -7.20 -7.96 -34.15
CA TYR A 413 -7.76 -8.10 -35.49
C TYR A 413 -9.17 -7.52 -35.54
N VAL A 414 -9.38 -6.61 -36.48
CA VAL A 414 -10.67 -5.94 -36.71
C VAL A 414 -11.25 -6.47 -38.02
N GLY A 415 -12.46 -7.02 -37.96
CA GLY A 415 -13.27 -7.39 -39.12
C GLY A 415 -14.72 -6.97 -38.93
N LYS A 416 -15.51 -6.94 -40.03
CA LYS A 416 -16.81 -6.25 -40.16
C LYS A 416 -17.68 -6.18 -38.87
N ASN A 417 -17.98 -7.34 -38.25
CA ASN A 417 -18.71 -7.43 -36.97
C ASN A 417 -17.96 -8.29 -35.93
N LYS A 418 -16.63 -8.45 -36.07
CA LYS A 418 -15.82 -9.40 -35.29
C LYS A 418 -14.47 -8.81 -34.90
N LEU A 419 -14.25 -8.67 -33.59
CA LEU A 419 -12.97 -8.29 -32.99
C LEU A 419 -12.24 -9.57 -32.52
N LYS A 420 -10.92 -9.62 -32.64
CA LYS A 420 -10.12 -10.66 -31.96
C LYS A 420 -8.93 -10.02 -31.27
N ILE A 421 -8.83 -10.19 -29.95
CA ILE A 421 -7.70 -9.69 -29.16
C ILE A 421 -6.80 -10.89 -28.83
N LYS A 422 -5.53 -10.80 -29.23
CA LYS A 422 -4.49 -11.73 -28.82
C LYS A 422 -3.64 -11.07 -27.74
N TYR A 423 -3.48 -11.72 -26.60
CA TYR A 423 -2.74 -11.18 -25.46
C TYR A 423 -1.84 -12.23 -24.81
N ARG A 424 -0.92 -11.75 -23.98
CA ARG A 424 0.11 -12.49 -23.25
C ARG A 424 -0.09 -12.33 -21.75
N THR A 425 0.13 -13.39 -20.99
CA THR A 425 0.12 -13.39 -19.53
C THR A 425 1.55 -13.37 -18.97
N LYS A 426 1.74 -12.81 -17.76
CA LYS A 426 3.03 -12.90 -17.03
C LYS A 426 3.32 -14.36 -16.64
N GLU A 427 2.34 -15.04 -16.04
CA GLU A 427 2.47 -16.40 -15.51
C GLU A 427 2.37 -17.52 -16.56
N ASN A 428 2.67 -18.76 -16.15
CA ASN A 428 2.60 -19.96 -17.00
C ASN A 428 1.25 -20.70 -16.84
N VAL A 429 0.32 -20.37 -17.74
CA VAL A 429 -1.12 -20.64 -17.58
C VAL A 429 -1.48 -22.06 -18.07
N ASP A 430 -0.80 -23.06 -17.51
CA ASP A 430 -1.02 -24.48 -17.81
C ASP A 430 -2.02 -25.14 -16.83
N LYS A 431 -2.15 -24.67 -15.57
CA LYS A 431 -3.20 -25.13 -14.63
C LYS A 431 -4.61 -24.59 -14.99
N LEU A 432 -4.73 -23.28 -15.21
CA LEU A 432 -5.99 -22.53 -15.42
C LEU A 432 -6.78 -22.87 -16.71
N LEU A 433 -6.34 -23.85 -17.49
CA LEU A 433 -7.08 -24.38 -18.65
C LEU A 433 -7.54 -25.83 -18.47
N ASN A 434 -7.19 -26.47 -17.36
CA ASN A 434 -7.75 -27.75 -16.97
C ASN A 434 -9.10 -27.58 -16.25
N SER A 435 -9.38 -26.38 -15.71
CA SER A 435 -10.71 -26.00 -15.28
C SER A 435 -11.58 -25.62 -16.49
N ARG A 436 -12.90 -25.83 -16.37
CA ARG A 436 -13.75 -26.04 -17.56
C ARG A 436 -14.33 -24.75 -18.15
N LEU A 437 -14.21 -23.61 -17.48
CA LEU A 437 -14.85 -22.35 -17.88
C LEU A 437 -13.94 -21.13 -17.67
N ILE A 438 -13.12 -20.80 -18.68
CA ILE A 438 -12.60 -19.43 -18.84
C ILE A 438 -13.61 -18.61 -19.65
N LYS A 439 -14.21 -17.58 -19.04
CA LYS A 439 -14.91 -16.50 -19.76
C LYS A 439 -13.99 -15.29 -19.87
N THR A 440 -14.17 -14.50 -20.92
CA THR A 440 -13.55 -13.17 -21.03
C THR A 440 -14.53 -12.17 -21.60
N ASN A 441 -14.53 -10.94 -21.09
CA ASN A 441 -15.20 -9.81 -21.70
C ASN A 441 -14.18 -8.68 -21.91
N VAL A 442 -14.44 -7.80 -22.86
CA VAL A 442 -13.65 -6.58 -23.05
C VAL A 442 -14.57 -5.37 -23.07
N ALA A 443 -14.29 -4.39 -22.21
CA ALA A 443 -15.06 -3.17 -22.11
C ALA A 443 -14.20 -1.92 -22.38
N THR A 444 -14.81 -0.94 -23.03
CA THR A 444 -14.37 0.47 -23.05
C THR A 444 -15.18 1.26 -22.01
N ALA A 445 -15.01 2.59 -21.95
CA ALA A 445 -15.75 3.44 -21.01
C ALA A 445 -17.27 3.49 -21.26
N SER A 446 -17.75 3.14 -22.46
CA SER A 446 -19.19 3.18 -22.81
C SER A 446 -19.78 1.87 -23.32
N ARG A 447 -19.00 0.77 -23.42
CA ARG A 447 -19.44 -0.49 -24.06
C ARG A 447 -18.73 -1.71 -23.47
N GLU A 448 -19.43 -2.84 -23.38
CA GLU A 448 -18.83 -4.14 -23.08
C GLU A 448 -19.13 -5.17 -24.19
N LEU A 449 -18.17 -6.07 -24.44
CA LEU A 449 -18.26 -7.15 -25.41
C LEU A 449 -17.92 -8.51 -24.77
N THR A 450 -18.88 -9.42 -24.73
CA THR A 450 -18.68 -10.81 -24.30
C THR A 450 -17.86 -11.61 -25.32
N CYS A 451 -16.86 -12.37 -24.87
CA CYS A 451 -16.10 -13.28 -25.74
C CYS A 451 -16.94 -14.49 -26.13
N ASN A 452 -17.01 -14.78 -27.42
CA ASN A 452 -17.67 -15.96 -27.96
C ASN A 452 -16.73 -17.18 -28.03
N LYS A 453 -15.39 -16.98 -27.97
CA LYS A 453 -14.40 -18.08 -28.00
C LYS A 453 -13.00 -17.65 -27.55
N VAL A 454 -12.48 -18.33 -26.52
CA VAL A 454 -11.08 -18.29 -26.09
C VAL A 454 -10.27 -19.39 -26.79
N VAL A 455 -9.01 -19.13 -27.17
CA VAL A 455 -8.11 -20.12 -27.79
C VAL A 455 -6.67 -19.96 -27.28
N LYS A 456 -6.09 -20.99 -26.65
CA LYS A 456 -4.66 -21.03 -26.28
C LYS A 456 -3.76 -21.08 -27.52
N LYS A 457 -2.64 -20.35 -27.50
CA LYS A 457 -1.59 -20.37 -28.56
C LYS A 457 -0.19 -20.38 -27.96
N GLY A 458 0.15 -21.50 -27.31
CA GLY A 458 1.40 -21.71 -26.58
C GLY A 458 1.25 -21.43 -25.08
N LYS A 459 2.35 -21.50 -24.34
CA LYS A 459 2.34 -21.53 -22.86
C LYS A 459 1.73 -20.29 -22.18
N LYS A 460 1.96 -19.09 -22.72
CA LYS A 460 1.58 -17.80 -22.10
C LYS A 460 0.77 -16.88 -23.03
N THR A 461 -0.09 -17.41 -23.90
CA THR A 461 -0.73 -16.60 -24.96
C THR A 461 -2.10 -17.10 -25.35
N TYR A 462 -3.04 -16.16 -25.48
CA TYR A 462 -4.46 -16.37 -25.73
C TYR A 462 -4.93 -15.58 -26.96
N VAL A 463 -5.98 -16.07 -27.62
CA VAL A 463 -6.74 -15.34 -28.64
C VAL A 463 -8.22 -15.42 -28.27
N CYS A 464 -8.81 -14.27 -27.93
CA CYS A 464 -10.23 -14.13 -27.62
C CYS A 464 -10.97 -13.52 -28.81
N HIS A 465 -12.17 -14.01 -29.07
CA HIS A 465 -13.01 -13.65 -30.22
C HIS A 465 -14.30 -13.00 -29.71
N TYR A 466 -14.56 -11.75 -30.09
CA TYR A 466 -15.74 -10.99 -29.69
C TYR A 466 -16.58 -10.63 -30.92
N LYS A 467 -17.90 -10.57 -30.76
CA LYS A 467 -18.83 -9.99 -31.73
C LYS A 467 -19.15 -8.55 -31.30
N CYS A 468 -19.11 -7.62 -32.24
CA CYS A 468 -19.48 -6.22 -32.00
C CYS A 468 -20.03 -5.65 -33.31
N ASP A 469 -21.15 -4.93 -33.25
CA ASP A 469 -21.82 -4.47 -34.47
C ASP A 469 -21.36 -3.08 -34.95
N ASN A 470 -20.65 -2.32 -34.10
CA ASN A 470 -19.84 -1.16 -34.51
C ASN A 470 -18.40 -1.29 -33.98
N VAL A 471 -17.65 -2.21 -34.62
CA VAL A 471 -16.26 -2.52 -34.24
C VAL A 471 -15.33 -1.31 -34.39
N LYS A 472 -15.57 -0.41 -35.35
CA LYS A 472 -14.74 0.77 -35.55
C LYS A 472 -14.79 1.69 -34.32
N ALA A 473 -15.98 2.13 -33.91
CA ALA A 473 -16.10 3.03 -32.77
C ALA A 473 -15.65 2.39 -31.44
N PHE A 474 -15.81 1.06 -31.27
CA PHE A 474 -15.23 0.35 -30.13
C PHE A 474 -13.69 0.39 -30.16
N VAL A 475 -13.09 0.20 -31.34
CA VAL A 475 -11.63 0.25 -31.52
C VAL A 475 -11.07 1.66 -31.34
N ASP A 476 -11.77 2.68 -31.83
CA ASP A 476 -11.37 4.09 -31.69
C ASP A 476 -11.43 4.53 -30.21
N GLU A 477 -12.50 4.15 -29.48
CA GLU A 477 -12.61 4.40 -28.04
C GLU A 477 -11.54 3.63 -27.24
N MET A 478 -11.30 2.37 -27.56
CA MET A 478 -10.21 1.54 -27.02
C MET A 478 -8.82 2.13 -27.27
N LEU A 479 -8.65 2.94 -28.32
CA LEU A 479 -7.41 3.64 -28.67
C LEU A 479 -7.26 5.03 -28.02
N LEU A 480 -8.29 5.50 -27.31
CA LEU A 480 -8.35 6.80 -26.63
C LEU A 480 -8.43 6.64 -25.11
N LYS A 481 -9.16 5.63 -24.62
CA LYS A 481 -9.44 5.39 -23.19
C LYS A 481 -8.92 4.05 -22.68
N GLY A 482 -8.27 3.26 -23.54
CA GLY A 482 -7.91 1.87 -23.24
C GLY A 482 -9.12 0.94 -23.13
N VAL A 483 -8.90 -0.25 -22.60
CA VAL A 483 -9.95 -1.23 -22.30
C VAL A 483 -9.75 -1.87 -20.93
N THR A 484 -10.84 -2.26 -20.29
CA THR A 484 -10.84 -3.24 -19.22
C THR A 484 -11.07 -4.63 -19.81
N LEU A 485 -10.14 -5.55 -19.57
CA LEU A 485 -10.29 -6.97 -19.86
C LEU A 485 -10.75 -7.68 -18.58
N TYR A 486 -12.03 -8.07 -18.54
CA TYR A 486 -12.55 -8.94 -17.50
C TYR A 486 -12.27 -10.38 -17.89
N THR A 487 -11.64 -11.15 -17.02
CA THR A 487 -11.46 -12.60 -17.19
C THR A 487 -12.07 -13.30 -15.98
N GLN A 488 -13.03 -14.19 -16.18
CA GLN A 488 -13.52 -15.05 -15.11
C GLN A 488 -12.97 -16.45 -15.32
N VAL A 489 -12.37 -17.04 -14.29
CA VAL A 489 -11.96 -18.45 -14.28
C VAL A 489 -12.60 -19.11 -13.07
N ASP A 490 -13.46 -20.08 -13.36
CA ASP A 490 -14.32 -20.76 -12.38
C ASP A 490 -15.19 -19.76 -11.59
N THR A 491 -14.79 -19.36 -10.38
CA THR A 491 -15.49 -18.36 -9.55
C THR A 491 -14.79 -17.01 -9.44
N GLN A 492 -13.50 -16.91 -9.78
CA GLN A 492 -12.71 -15.68 -9.57
C GLN A 492 -12.74 -14.75 -10.79
N GLU A 493 -12.90 -13.45 -10.55
CA GLU A 493 -12.90 -12.40 -11.59
C GLU A 493 -11.63 -11.54 -11.54
N PHE A 494 -10.97 -11.40 -12.70
CA PHE A 494 -9.73 -10.66 -12.87
C PHE A 494 -9.95 -9.45 -13.79
N LYS A 495 -9.92 -8.24 -13.22
CA LYS A 495 -10.13 -6.97 -13.92
C LYS A 495 -8.80 -6.36 -14.38
N ASN A 496 -8.34 -6.71 -15.58
CA ASN A 496 -7.09 -6.18 -16.15
C ASN A 496 -7.35 -4.90 -16.94
N VAL A 497 -6.99 -3.72 -16.41
CA VAL A 497 -7.07 -2.45 -17.15
C VAL A 497 -5.84 -2.30 -18.06
N VAL A 498 -6.08 -2.17 -19.37
CA VAL A 498 -5.06 -1.89 -20.39
C VAL A 498 -5.33 -0.52 -20.99
N SER A 499 -4.79 0.52 -20.35
CA SER A 499 -4.86 1.92 -20.79
C SER A 499 -4.19 2.13 -22.15
N GLU A 500 -3.00 1.57 -22.35
CA GLU A 500 -2.17 1.81 -23.53
C GLU A 500 -2.31 0.71 -24.59
N ILE A 501 -3.15 0.94 -25.60
CA ILE A 501 -3.24 0.06 -26.77
C ILE A 501 -2.30 0.54 -27.90
N ASN A 502 -1.32 -0.30 -28.23
CA ASN A 502 -0.41 -0.05 -29.34
C ASN A 502 -1.15 -0.11 -30.70
N ARG A 503 -1.36 1.05 -31.34
CA ARG A 503 -1.98 1.20 -32.68
C ARG A 503 -1.33 0.32 -33.76
N TYR A 504 -0.02 0.08 -33.70
CA TYR A 504 0.70 -0.79 -34.66
C TYR A 504 0.43 -2.29 -34.46
N SER A 505 -0.28 -2.68 -33.40
CA SER A 505 -0.75 -4.05 -33.15
C SER A 505 -2.14 -4.32 -33.75
N ILE A 506 -2.81 -3.30 -34.30
CA ILE A 506 -4.17 -3.38 -34.83
C ILE A 506 -4.14 -3.65 -36.34
N PHE A 507 -4.93 -4.64 -36.76
CA PHE A 507 -4.97 -5.14 -38.14
C PHE A 507 -6.42 -5.22 -38.65
N PHE A 508 -6.77 -4.30 -39.55
CA PHE A 508 -8.12 -4.21 -40.17
C PHE A 508 -8.34 -5.24 -41.29
N SER A 509 -7.30 -5.95 -41.71
CA SER A 509 -7.38 -7.01 -42.71
C SER A 509 -6.35 -8.11 -42.46
N LYS A 510 -6.57 -9.29 -43.05
CA LYS A 510 -5.55 -10.35 -43.10
C LYS A 510 -4.26 -9.86 -43.79
N TYR A 511 -4.41 -8.90 -44.71
CA TYR A 511 -3.31 -8.32 -45.46
C TYR A 511 -2.40 -7.47 -44.57
N ASP A 512 -2.93 -6.70 -43.62
CA ASP A 512 -2.12 -5.95 -42.64
C ASP A 512 -1.32 -6.88 -41.70
N ILE A 513 -1.91 -8.01 -41.28
CA ILE A 513 -1.18 -9.05 -40.54
C ILE A 513 0.01 -9.55 -41.37
N VAL A 514 -0.20 -9.85 -42.66
CA VAL A 514 0.88 -10.29 -43.55
C VAL A 514 1.92 -9.19 -43.72
N GLN A 515 1.53 -7.93 -43.94
CA GLN A 515 2.44 -6.80 -44.13
C GLN A 515 3.33 -6.53 -42.90
N SER A 516 2.79 -6.70 -41.68
CA SER A 516 3.57 -6.54 -40.44
C SER A 516 4.56 -7.70 -40.19
N SER A 517 4.45 -8.82 -40.90
CA SER A 517 5.26 -10.01 -40.66
C SER A 517 6.72 -9.85 -41.08
N ARG A 518 7.64 -10.44 -40.29
CA ARG A 518 9.08 -10.49 -40.63
C ARG A 518 9.33 -11.15 -41.99
N LYS A 519 8.53 -12.16 -42.36
CA LYS A 519 8.62 -12.84 -43.67
C LYS A 519 8.28 -11.90 -44.82
N TYR A 520 7.23 -11.09 -44.70
CA TYR A 520 6.88 -10.08 -45.72
C TYR A 520 7.96 -9.00 -45.84
N LYS A 521 8.49 -8.47 -44.72
CA LYS A 521 9.61 -7.52 -44.77
C LYS A 521 10.83 -8.12 -45.48
N SER A 522 11.19 -9.37 -45.17
CA SER A 522 12.29 -10.09 -45.82
C SER A 522 12.06 -10.28 -47.33
N ILE A 523 10.86 -10.66 -47.75
CA ILE A 523 10.50 -10.79 -49.17
C ILE A 523 10.59 -9.42 -49.87
N CYS A 524 10.07 -8.35 -49.27
CA CYS A 524 10.13 -7.01 -49.86
C CYS A 524 11.56 -6.46 -49.97
N LEU A 525 12.43 -6.74 -48.97
CA LEU A 525 13.85 -6.39 -49.02
C LEU A 525 14.61 -7.22 -50.08
N LYS A 526 14.26 -8.50 -50.26
CA LYS A 526 14.83 -9.31 -51.34
C LYS A 526 14.42 -8.76 -52.71
N LEU A 527 13.14 -8.44 -52.92
CA LEU A 527 12.66 -7.84 -54.17
C LEU A 527 13.23 -6.42 -54.40
N TYR A 528 13.49 -5.65 -53.33
CA TYR A 528 14.20 -4.38 -53.39
C TYR A 528 15.61 -4.54 -53.98
N ASN A 529 16.42 -5.41 -53.37
CA ASN A 529 17.81 -5.63 -53.76
C ASN A 529 17.95 -6.33 -55.12
N ASP A 530 17.21 -7.43 -55.31
CA ASP A 530 17.41 -8.32 -56.45
C ASP A 530 16.78 -7.80 -57.75
N ILE A 531 15.73 -6.97 -57.64
CA ILE A 531 14.92 -6.53 -58.79
C ILE A 531 14.76 -5.00 -58.84
N PHE A 532 14.23 -4.36 -57.81
CA PHE A 532 13.81 -2.95 -57.91
C PHE A 532 14.99 -1.98 -58.06
N LEU A 533 16.13 -2.24 -57.40
CA LEU A 533 17.37 -1.46 -57.61
C LEU A 533 17.95 -1.57 -59.04
N LYS A 534 17.53 -2.57 -59.83
CA LYS A 534 17.93 -2.74 -61.23
C LYS A 534 16.93 -2.10 -62.21
N CYS A 535 15.76 -1.67 -61.75
CA CYS A 535 14.79 -0.96 -62.57
C CYS A 535 15.30 0.47 -62.89
N PRO A 536 14.93 1.10 -64.03
CA PRO A 536 15.36 2.46 -64.34
C PRO A 536 14.89 3.51 -63.31
N VAL A 537 15.78 4.47 -62.98
CA VAL A 537 15.43 5.63 -62.15
C VAL A 537 14.57 6.60 -62.95
N LYS A 538 13.35 6.88 -62.48
CA LYS A 538 12.48 7.89 -63.07
C LYS A 538 12.86 9.27 -62.56
N LYS A 539 13.65 10.03 -63.33
CA LYS A 539 14.14 11.36 -62.92
C LYS A 539 13.03 12.29 -62.42
N LYS A 540 11.88 12.38 -63.11
CA LYS A 540 10.73 13.20 -62.68
C LYS A 540 9.85 12.57 -61.58
N ARG A 541 10.34 11.65 -60.75
CA ARG A 541 9.62 11.03 -59.62
C ARG A 541 10.24 11.47 -58.30
N VAL A 542 9.44 12.05 -57.41
CA VAL A 542 9.87 12.63 -56.13
C VAL A 542 9.17 11.92 -54.98
N LEU A 543 9.92 11.53 -53.96
CA LEU A 543 9.38 10.95 -52.72
C LEU A 543 9.45 11.95 -51.57
N PHE A 544 8.34 12.14 -50.88
CA PHE A 544 8.24 12.95 -49.66
C PHE A 544 7.93 12.06 -48.46
N GLU A 545 8.59 12.31 -47.34
CA GLU A 545 8.29 11.65 -46.07
C GLU A 545 8.67 12.53 -44.88
N SER A 546 7.72 12.75 -43.97
CA SER A 546 7.95 13.41 -42.69
C SER A 546 8.00 12.39 -41.54
N PHE A 547 9.01 12.51 -40.68
CA PHE A 547 9.23 11.73 -39.46
C PHE A 547 9.01 10.22 -39.60
N LEU A 548 9.57 9.62 -40.66
CA LEU A 548 9.39 8.20 -41.01
C LEU A 548 7.94 7.82 -41.33
N GLY A 549 7.22 8.72 -42.01
CA GLY A 549 5.87 8.57 -42.52
C GLY A 549 4.79 8.80 -41.47
N ARG A 550 5.08 9.49 -40.37
CA ARG A 550 4.13 9.63 -39.25
C ARG A 550 2.97 10.57 -39.53
N ASN A 551 3.18 11.56 -40.40
CA ASN A 551 2.23 12.60 -40.74
C ASN A 551 2.66 13.34 -42.03
N VAL A 552 1.88 14.36 -42.40
CA VAL A 552 2.15 15.31 -43.49
C VAL A 552 2.51 16.65 -42.84
N SER A 553 3.80 16.89 -42.53
CA SER A 553 4.23 18.05 -41.73
C SER A 553 5.68 18.49 -42.00
N GLY A 554 6.04 19.68 -41.53
CA GLY A 554 7.42 20.21 -41.54
C GLY A 554 7.98 20.42 -42.95
N ASN A 555 9.31 20.58 -43.07
CA ASN A 555 9.96 20.96 -44.33
C ASN A 555 9.52 20.16 -45.59
N PRO A 556 9.34 18.82 -45.54
CA PRO A 556 8.83 18.07 -46.69
C PRO A 556 7.41 18.48 -47.13
N LYS A 557 6.53 18.92 -46.21
CA LYS A 557 5.17 19.41 -46.54
C LYS A 557 5.26 20.67 -47.38
N TYR A 558 6.10 21.62 -47.01
CA TYR A 558 6.13 22.92 -47.67
C TYR A 558 6.93 22.91 -48.97
N VAL A 559 7.97 22.07 -49.09
CA VAL A 559 8.56 21.76 -50.42
C VAL A 559 7.52 21.10 -51.33
N TYR A 560 6.70 20.17 -50.83
CA TYR A 560 5.62 19.54 -51.61
C TYR A 560 4.51 20.52 -52.00
N ASN A 561 4.05 21.36 -51.07
CA ASN A 561 3.02 22.36 -51.33
C ASN A 561 3.47 23.31 -52.44
N TYR A 562 4.72 23.76 -52.44
CA TYR A 562 5.30 24.54 -53.54
C TYR A 562 5.21 23.82 -54.90
N PHE A 563 5.43 22.50 -54.96
CA PHE A 563 5.22 21.72 -56.19
C PHE A 563 3.74 21.72 -56.65
N VAL A 564 2.77 21.75 -55.72
CA VAL A 564 1.33 21.79 -56.05
C VAL A 564 0.90 23.20 -56.47
N GLU A 565 1.30 24.22 -55.71
CA GLU A 565 1.06 25.65 -55.97
C GLU A 565 1.56 26.06 -57.35
N GLN A 566 2.78 25.66 -57.71
CA GLN A 566 3.38 25.93 -59.03
C GLN A 566 2.89 24.98 -60.15
N GLY A 567 1.90 24.11 -59.87
CA GLY A 567 1.32 23.16 -60.83
C GLY A 567 2.32 22.10 -61.36
N LEU A 568 3.41 21.87 -60.63
CA LEU A 568 4.47 20.92 -60.97
C LEU A 568 4.04 19.47 -60.65
N ASP A 569 2.99 19.27 -59.86
CA ASP A 569 2.31 17.98 -59.67
C ASP A 569 1.68 17.40 -60.97
N LYS A 570 1.56 18.23 -62.02
CA LYS A 570 1.22 17.82 -63.40
C LYS A 570 2.44 17.38 -64.21
N LYS A 571 3.66 17.74 -63.79
CA LYS A 571 4.95 17.51 -64.50
C LYS A 571 5.82 16.43 -63.85
N TYR A 572 5.67 16.22 -62.54
CA TYR A 572 6.42 15.25 -61.74
C TYR A 572 5.47 14.20 -61.12
N GLU A 573 5.91 12.94 -61.03
CA GLU A 573 5.22 11.89 -60.29
C GLU A 573 5.55 12.02 -58.79
N LEU A 574 4.74 12.80 -58.07
CA LEU A 574 4.91 13.02 -56.64
C LEU A 574 4.31 11.86 -55.82
N ILE A 575 5.11 11.32 -54.90
CA ILE A 575 4.74 10.21 -54.01
C ILE A 575 4.89 10.67 -52.57
N TRP A 576 3.86 10.51 -51.74
CA TRP A 576 3.97 10.76 -50.31
C TRP A 576 3.94 9.44 -49.53
N ILE A 577 4.92 9.23 -48.65
CA ILE A 577 5.07 8.01 -47.86
C ILE A 577 4.49 8.20 -46.46
N LEU A 578 3.58 7.31 -46.05
CA LEU A 578 2.81 7.40 -44.81
C LEU A 578 2.78 6.06 -44.06
N ASN A 579 2.52 6.09 -42.76
CA ASN A 579 2.12 4.91 -41.98
C ASN A 579 0.60 4.72 -42.04
N ASN A 580 -0.17 5.83 -42.02
CA ASN A 580 -1.61 5.87 -42.28
C ASN A 580 -1.88 6.48 -43.66
N THR A 581 -2.47 5.76 -44.60
CA THR A 581 -2.77 6.30 -45.94
C THR A 581 -3.98 7.22 -45.99
N GLU A 582 -4.73 7.34 -44.90
CA GLU A 582 -5.92 8.18 -44.86
C GLU A 582 -5.56 9.66 -44.67
N ASP A 583 -4.40 9.98 -44.07
CA ASP A 583 -3.90 11.35 -43.86
C ASP A 583 -4.01 12.21 -45.13
N GLU A 584 -4.49 13.45 -45.00
CA GLU A 584 -4.73 14.33 -46.13
C GLU A 584 -3.43 14.84 -46.76
N VAL A 585 -3.37 14.80 -48.09
CA VAL A 585 -2.28 15.38 -48.90
C VAL A 585 -2.96 16.11 -50.05
N ILE A 586 -2.72 17.42 -50.16
CA ILE A 586 -3.29 18.26 -51.22
C ILE A 586 -2.76 17.84 -52.61
N GLY A 587 -3.40 18.27 -53.70
CA GLY A 587 -2.90 18.03 -55.05
C GLY A 587 -2.92 16.54 -55.47
N ARG A 588 -2.01 16.16 -56.38
CA ARG A 588 -2.03 14.85 -57.09
C ARG A 588 -1.10 13.77 -56.53
N ALA A 589 -0.65 13.85 -55.27
CA ALA A 589 0.29 12.87 -54.72
C ALA A 589 -0.29 11.44 -54.64
N LYS A 590 0.55 10.45 -54.95
CA LYS A 590 0.24 9.04 -54.67
C LYS A 590 0.61 8.73 -53.21
N LYS A 591 -0.38 8.55 -52.34
CA LYS A 591 -0.20 8.10 -50.96
C LYS A 591 0.27 6.63 -50.91
N VAL A 592 1.38 6.35 -50.24
CA VAL A 592 2.03 5.02 -50.21
C VAL A 592 2.36 4.60 -48.77
N LYS A 593 1.78 3.48 -48.32
CA LYS A 593 2.05 2.89 -47.00
C LYS A 593 3.51 2.43 -46.88
N ARG A 594 4.24 2.92 -45.87
CA ARG A 594 5.67 2.65 -45.59
C ARG A 594 5.92 1.16 -45.35
N LYS A 595 7.13 0.67 -45.69
CA LYS A 595 7.55 -0.76 -45.60
C LYS A 595 6.69 -1.75 -46.41
N THR A 596 5.77 -1.29 -47.26
CA THR A 596 5.07 -2.15 -48.23
C THR A 596 5.91 -2.37 -49.49
N LEU A 597 5.55 -3.38 -50.30
CA LEU A 597 6.22 -3.62 -51.59
C LEU A 597 6.21 -2.39 -52.51
N LYS A 598 5.11 -1.61 -52.50
CA LYS A 598 5.02 -0.33 -53.23
C LYS A 598 6.05 0.68 -52.72
N TYR A 599 6.19 0.83 -51.39
CA TYR A 599 7.22 1.70 -50.79
C TYR A 599 8.62 1.31 -51.29
N TYR A 600 9.00 0.03 -51.20
CA TYR A 600 10.32 -0.43 -51.64
C TYR A 600 10.54 -0.19 -53.15
N TYR A 601 9.55 -0.47 -54.00
CA TYR A 601 9.62 -0.15 -55.43
C TYR A 601 9.83 1.36 -55.69
N TYR A 602 9.08 2.22 -55.00
CA TYR A 602 9.19 3.67 -55.18
C TYR A 602 10.54 4.20 -54.69
N MET A 603 11.05 3.74 -53.53
CA MET A 603 12.39 4.09 -53.04
C MET A 603 13.49 3.79 -54.07
N ALA A 604 13.47 2.61 -54.69
CA ALA A 604 14.50 2.17 -55.63
C ALA A 604 14.50 2.88 -57.00
N THR A 605 13.41 3.58 -57.34
CA THR A 605 13.13 4.06 -58.72
C THR A 605 12.77 5.54 -58.82
N ALA A 606 12.77 6.30 -57.72
CA ALA A 606 12.58 7.74 -57.73
C ALA A 606 13.88 8.48 -58.05
N GLY A 607 13.80 9.59 -58.80
CA GLY A 607 14.94 10.47 -59.05
C GLY A 607 15.31 11.35 -57.85
N TYR A 608 14.34 11.64 -56.99
CA TYR A 608 14.51 12.54 -55.83
C TYR A 608 13.89 11.97 -54.56
N TRP A 609 14.57 12.15 -53.43
CA TRP A 609 14.11 11.85 -52.08
C TRP A 609 14.14 13.12 -51.22
N VAL A 610 13.05 13.43 -50.52
CA VAL A 610 12.86 14.65 -49.69
C VAL A 610 12.38 14.25 -48.30
N PHE A 611 13.30 14.11 -47.35
CA PHE A 611 13.02 13.62 -46.00
C PHE A 611 13.57 14.56 -44.93
N ASN A 612 12.98 14.57 -43.73
CA ASN A 612 13.47 15.32 -42.55
C ASN A 612 14.12 14.42 -41.48
N ALA A 613 14.29 13.13 -41.74
CA ALA A 613 14.78 12.14 -40.79
C ALA A 613 15.77 11.15 -41.43
N ARG A 614 16.57 10.48 -40.61
CA ARG A 614 17.47 9.38 -41.03
C ARG A 614 16.64 8.21 -41.57
N GLN A 615 16.99 7.72 -42.77
CA GLN A 615 16.35 6.51 -43.33
C GLN A 615 17.06 5.25 -42.85
N ALA A 616 16.37 4.12 -42.84
CA ALA A 616 16.98 2.85 -42.41
C ALA A 616 18.15 2.44 -43.33
N ASP A 617 19.17 1.78 -42.77
CA ASP A 617 20.41 1.44 -43.49
C ASP A 617 20.21 0.33 -44.53
N GLU A 618 19.16 -0.49 -44.34
CA GLU A 618 18.63 -1.46 -45.31
C GLU A 618 18.13 -0.84 -46.64
N ILE A 619 18.02 0.49 -46.71
CA ILE A 619 17.61 1.23 -47.92
C ILE A 619 18.86 1.78 -48.61
N ILE A 620 19.31 1.13 -49.68
CA ILE A 620 20.44 1.60 -50.49
C ILE A 620 20.01 2.84 -51.29
N LYS A 621 20.75 3.97 -51.20
CA LYS A 621 20.65 5.08 -52.16
C LYS A 621 21.51 4.74 -53.37
N ARG A 622 20.98 4.91 -54.58
CA ARG A 622 21.75 4.78 -55.82
C ARG A 622 22.42 6.10 -56.20
N PRO A 623 23.54 6.10 -56.96
CA PRO A 623 24.20 7.33 -57.39
C PRO A 623 23.30 8.28 -58.18
N GLU A 624 22.38 7.77 -59.01
CA GLU A 624 21.53 8.57 -59.90
C GLU A 624 20.34 9.25 -59.21
N VAL A 625 20.22 9.12 -57.88
CA VAL A 625 19.11 9.62 -57.05
C VAL A 625 19.61 10.75 -56.15
N SER A 626 19.01 11.93 -56.26
CA SER A 626 19.34 13.09 -55.41
C SER A 626 18.56 13.02 -54.09
N TYR A 627 19.27 12.98 -52.96
CA TYR A 627 18.66 12.95 -51.63
C TYR A 627 18.84 14.30 -50.93
N LEU A 628 17.73 15.04 -50.83
CA LEU A 628 17.56 16.22 -50.00
C LEU A 628 17.19 15.79 -48.57
N GLN A 629 18.13 15.98 -47.64
CA GLN A 629 17.84 15.98 -46.21
C GLN A 629 17.42 17.39 -45.80
N THR A 630 16.23 17.52 -45.24
CA THR A 630 15.68 18.82 -44.82
C THR A 630 15.90 19.11 -43.33
N TRP A 631 16.22 18.07 -42.54
CA TRP A 631 16.25 18.10 -41.08
C TRP A 631 14.97 18.71 -40.46
N HIS A 632 14.98 18.97 -39.15
CA HIS A 632 13.76 19.25 -38.37
C HIS A 632 13.98 20.21 -37.18
N GLY A 633 14.80 21.24 -37.34
CA GLY A 633 15.00 22.29 -36.33
C GLY A 633 16.45 22.76 -36.20
N THR A 634 16.64 24.04 -35.92
CA THR A 634 17.93 24.56 -35.44
C THR A 634 18.33 23.87 -34.12
N PRO A 635 19.60 23.47 -33.96
CA PRO A 635 20.00 22.63 -32.84
C PRO A 635 20.37 23.44 -31.60
N TYR A 636 19.56 23.33 -30.53
CA TYR A 636 19.99 23.75 -29.18
C TYR A 636 20.90 22.69 -28.51
N LYS A 637 20.55 21.41 -28.69
CA LYS A 637 21.16 20.23 -28.06
C LYS A 637 22.26 19.68 -28.96
N THR A 638 23.33 19.11 -28.38
CA THR A 638 24.41 18.49 -29.17
C THR A 638 23.91 17.31 -30.00
N LEU A 639 24.41 17.19 -31.23
CA LEU A 639 23.95 16.19 -32.20
C LEU A 639 25.12 15.40 -32.79
N GLY A 640 24.86 14.16 -33.21
CA GLY A 640 25.79 13.32 -33.96
C GLY A 640 27.17 13.21 -33.29
N ASN A 641 28.21 13.68 -33.98
CA ASN A 641 29.59 13.60 -33.55
C ASN A 641 29.93 14.54 -32.38
N ASP A 642 29.15 15.60 -32.16
CA ASP A 642 29.30 16.53 -31.03
C ASP A 642 28.71 15.98 -29.71
N MET A 643 28.05 14.81 -29.74
CA MET A 643 27.49 14.19 -28.53
C MET A 643 28.60 13.52 -27.71
N PHE A 644 28.80 13.96 -26.47
CA PHE A 644 29.74 13.31 -25.53
C PHE A 644 29.10 12.07 -24.89
N ASN A 645 27.94 12.25 -24.26
CA ASN A 645 27.12 11.19 -23.69
C ASN A 645 25.89 10.89 -24.57
N ALA A 646 25.32 9.69 -24.44
CA ALA A 646 24.14 9.26 -25.17
C ALA A 646 23.21 8.39 -24.32
N SER A 647 22.59 8.97 -23.29
CA SER A 647 21.59 8.35 -22.40
C SER A 647 20.26 7.97 -23.10
N MET A 648 20.22 7.95 -24.43
CA MET A 648 19.03 7.73 -25.26
C MET A 648 18.54 6.27 -25.18
N PRO A 649 17.24 6.00 -24.90
CA PRO A 649 16.71 4.64 -24.77
C PRO A 649 17.00 3.72 -25.97
N GLY A 650 17.88 2.74 -25.76
CA GLY A 650 18.28 1.75 -26.76
C GLY A 650 19.62 2.01 -27.44
N VAL A 651 20.28 3.14 -27.16
CA VAL A 651 21.72 3.31 -27.39
C VAL A 651 22.47 2.64 -26.23
N ARG A 652 23.55 1.91 -26.54
CA ARG A 652 24.45 1.27 -25.55
C ARG A 652 25.87 1.79 -25.60
N ASP A 653 26.25 2.36 -26.73
CA ASP A 653 27.53 2.97 -27.01
C ASP A 653 27.28 4.20 -27.90
N VAL A 654 27.86 5.33 -27.52
CA VAL A 654 27.77 6.58 -28.28
C VAL A 654 28.51 6.49 -29.62
N ASN A 655 29.56 5.66 -29.71
CA ASN A 655 30.37 5.52 -30.93
C ASN A 655 29.63 4.71 -32.01
N ASP A 656 28.98 3.61 -31.65
CA ASP A 656 28.03 2.89 -32.51
C ASP A 656 26.89 3.81 -33.03
N TYR A 657 26.38 4.71 -32.19
CA TYR A 657 25.41 5.72 -32.61
C TYR A 657 26.00 6.72 -33.61
N LYS A 658 27.20 7.25 -33.33
CA LYS A 658 27.94 8.19 -34.20
C LYS A 658 28.24 7.57 -35.56
N GLU A 659 28.79 6.37 -35.59
CA GLU A 659 29.12 5.65 -36.83
C GLU A 659 27.88 5.37 -37.69
N LYS A 660 26.76 4.96 -37.06
CA LYS A 660 25.47 4.83 -37.77
C LYS A 660 24.94 6.17 -38.26
N PHE A 661 25.18 7.26 -37.54
CA PHE A 661 24.82 8.61 -38.00
C PHE A 661 25.69 9.03 -39.21
N TYR A 662 27.00 8.86 -39.11
CA TYR A 662 27.98 9.15 -40.16
C TYR A 662 27.67 8.40 -41.46
N ARG A 663 27.48 7.07 -41.40
CA ARG A 663 27.05 6.25 -42.55
C ARG A 663 25.74 6.73 -43.17
N ASN A 664 24.79 7.21 -42.36
CA ASN A 664 23.53 7.76 -42.88
C ASN A 664 23.73 9.11 -43.57
N SER A 665 24.58 9.98 -43.02
CA SER A 665 24.88 11.31 -43.57
C SER A 665 25.53 11.27 -44.96
N ARG A 666 26.43 10.31 -45.23
CA ARG A 666 27.08 10.16 -46.56
C ARG A 666 26.09 9.94 -47.70
N ARG A 667 24.86 9.49 -47.38
CA ARG A 667 23.77 9.27 -48.33
C ARG A 667 23.04 10.56 -48.69
N TRP A 668 23.11 11.61 -47.89
CA TRP A 668 22.47 12.90 -48.22
C TRP A 668 23.34 13.59 -49.26
N ASP A 669 22.75 14.26 -50.24
CA ASP A 669 23.50 15.04 -51.25
C ASP A 669 23.34 16.55 -51.01
N TYR A 670 22.18 16.93 -50.50
CA TYR A 670 21.85 18.27 -50.05
C TYR A 670 21.38 18.22 -48.59
N LEU A 671 21.75 19.22 -47.78
CA LEU A 671 21.27 19.39 -46.40
C LEU A 671 20.78 20.84 -46.19
N ILE A 672 19.53 21.02 -45.74
CA ILE A 672 18.99 22.35 -45.42
C ILE A 672 19.44 22.79 -44.01
N ALA A 673 19.90 24.02 -43.91
CA ALA A 673 20.10 24.75 -42.66
C ALA A 673 19.19 26.00 -42.63
N GLN A 674 18.57 26.26 -41.47
CA GLN A 674 17.71 27.43 -41.26
C GLN A 674 18.51 28.74 -41.19
N ASN A 675 19.73 28.66 -40.65
CA ASN A 675 20.63 29.79 -40.35
C ASN A 675 22.08 29.30 -40.39
N ASP A 676 23.03 30.22 -40.50
CA ASP A 676 24.47 29.89 -40.60
C ASP A 676 25.01 29.17 -39.35
N TYR A 677 24.47 29.49 -38.18
CA TYR A 677 24.72 28.76 -36.93
C TYR A 677 24.41 27.25 -37.07
N SER A 678 23.26 26.91 -37.66
CA SER A 678 22.90 25.51 -37.96
C SER A 678 23.78 24.92 -39.03
N ALA A 679 24.18 25.69 -40.06
CA ALA A 679 25.04 25.22 -41.13
C ALA A 679 26.42 24.77 -40.60
N GLU A 680 27.10 25.61 -39.82
CA GLU A 680 28.40 25.25 -39.25
C GLU A 680 28.30 24.13 -38.20
N ILE A 681 27.20 24.05 -37.44
CA ILE A 681 26.96 22.90 -36.55
C ILE A 681 26.77 21.61 -37.37
N PHE A 682 25.87 21.58 -38.36
CA PHE A 682 25.61 20.37 -39.14
C PHE A 682 26.84 19.88 -39.91
N LYS A 683 27.66 20.81 -40.40
CA LYS A 683 28.95 20.54 -41.06
C LYS A 683 29.91 19.76 -40.15
N ARG A 684 30.04 20.08 -38.86
CA ARG A 684 30.85 19.29 -37.91
C ARG A 684 30.10 18.07 -37.33
N ALA A 685 28.90 18.28 -36.82
CA ALA A 685 28.12 17.32 -36.05
C ALA A 685 27.68 16.12 -36.89
N PHE A 686 27.44 16.31 -38.19
CA PHE A 686 27.17 15.25 -39.15
C PHE A 686 28.37 14.97 -40.07
N SER A 687 29.50 15.66 -39.83
CA SER A 687 30.71 15.70 -40.67
C SER A 687 30.39 15.95 -42.16
N PHE A 688 29.35 16.73 -42.44
CA PHE A 688 28.72 16.81 -43.76
C PHE A 688 29.58 17.63 -44.75
N ASP A 689 29.85 17.02 -45.89
CA ASP A 689 30.93 17.34 -46.84
C ASP A 689 30.42 17.66 -48.26
N LYS A 690 29.09 17.80 -48.44
CA LYS A 690 28.45 18.11 -49.72
C LYS A 690 27.67 19.44 -49.64
N VAL A 691 26.59 19.57 -50.42
CA VAL A 691 25.89 20.84 -50.64
C VAL A 691 25.04 21.21 -49.43
N MET A 692 25.55 22.13 -48.59
CA MET A 692 24.74 22.79 -47.57
C MET A 692 23.85 23.84 -48.23
N LEU A 693 22.59 23.93 -47.79
CA LEU A 693 21.59 24.90 -48.26
C LEU A 693 21.16 25.78 -47.08
N PRO A 694 21.93 26.83 -46.73
CA PRO A 694 21.54 27.84 -45.74
C PRO A 694 20.49 28.77 -46.37
N TYR A 695 19.22 28.33 -46.38
CA TYR A 695 18.14 28.94 -47.17
C TYR A 695 16.93 29.34 -46.32
N GLY A 696 17.00 29.26 -44.99
CA GLY A 696 15.82 29.17 -44.17
C GLY A 696 15.16 27.78 -44.28
N TYR A 697 14.08 27.57 -43.55
CA TYR A 697 13.28 26.35 -43.59
C TYR A 697 12.01 26.55 -44.42
N PRO A 698 11.75 25.71 -45.45
CA PRO A 698 10.49 25.69 -46.18
C PRO A 698 9.24 25.68 -45.28
N ALA A 699 9.31 25.06 -44.10
CA ALA A 699 8.23 25.09 -43.13
C ALA A 699 7.88 26.49 -42.63
N ASN A 700 8.87 27.37 -42.49
CA ASN A 700 8.68 28.72 -41.96
C ASN A 700 8.18 29.70 -43.03
N ASP A 701 8.13 29.33 -44.32
CA ASP A 701 7.57 30.17 -45.39
C ASP A 701 6.12 30.62 -45.11
N VAL A 702 5.33 29.80 -44.40
CA VAL A 702 3.94 30.12 -44.04
C VAL A 702 3.85 31.11 -42.86
N LEU A 703 4.91 31.26 -42.06
CA LEU A 703 4.98 32.26 -40.99
C LEU A 703 5.12 33.69 -41.55
N TYR A 704 5.55 33.82 -42.81
CA TYR A 704 5.57 35.09 -43.55
C TYR A 704 4.31 35.27 -44.39
N LYS A 705 3.88 34.25 -45.15
CA LYS A 705 2.71 34.34 -46.05
C LYS A 705 1.37 34.29 -45.32
N GLY A 706 1.27 33.51 -44.25
CA GLY A 706 0.04 33.21 -43.51
C GLY A 706 -0.18 34.07 -42.26
N ASN A 707 0.77 34.94 -41.89
CA ASN A 707 0.65 35.84 -40.75
C ASN A 707 -0.21 37.06 -41.10
N ASN A 708 -1.49 36.79 -41.38
CA ASN A 708 -2.53 37.78 -41.65
C ASN A 708 -3.83 37.37 -40.95
N GLU A 709 -4.61 38.37 -40.54
CA GLU A 709 -5.83 38.19 -39.73
C GLU A 709 -6.82 37.19 -40.36
N LYS A 710 -7.00 37.24 -41.68
CA LYS A 710 -7.93 36.35 -42.37
C LYS A 710 -7.54 34.87 -42.21
N TYR A 711 -6.30 34.52 -42.54
CA TYR A 711 -5.85 33.13 -42.45
C TYR A 711 -5.74 32.65 -40.99
N ILE A 712 -5.37 33.54 -40.07
CA ILE A 712 -5.37 33.26 -38.62
C ILE A 712 -6.79 32.97 -38.13
N ASN A 713 -7.80 33.71 -38.59
CA ASN A 713 -9.21 33.44 -38.27
C ASN A 713 -9.73 32.14 -38.90
N GLU A 714 -9.36 31.83 -40.14
CA GLU A 714 -9.66 30.54 -40.79
C GLU A 714 -9.03 29.35 -40.02
N LEU A 715 -7.83 29.53 -39.45
CA LEU A 715 -7.20 28.55 -38.57
C LEU A 715 -7.87 28.47 -37.19
N LYS A 716 -8.28 29.58 -36.57
CA LYS A 716 -9.07 29.57 -35.33
C LYS A 716 -10.39 28.80 -35.53
N ASP A 717 -11.11 29.02 -36.64
CA ASP A 717 -12.31 28.25 -36.99
C ASP A 717 -12.01 26.75 -37.18
N LYS A 718 -10.97 26.42 -37.96
CA LYS A 718 -10.52 25.03 -38.20
C LYS A 718 -10.22 24.26 -36.91
N PHE A 719 -9.66 24.93 -35.90
CA PHE A 719 -9.30 24.35 -34.62
C PHE A 719 -10.38 24.54 -33.52
N ASN A 720 -11.53 25.16 -33.84
CA ASN A 720 -12.62 25.51 -32.92
C ASN A 720 -12.17 26.38 -31.73
N LEU A 721 -11.29 27.35 -31.98
CA LEU A 721 -10.74 28.25 -30.95
C LEU A 721 -11.55 29.56 -30.86
N PRO A 722 -11.83 30.09 -29.65
CA PRO A 722 -12.40 31.42 -29.47
C PRO A 722 -11.56 32.51 -30.18
N LYS A 723 -12.26 33.46 -30.81
CA LYS A 723 -11.66 34.56 -31.57
C LYS A 723 -11.35 35.77 -30.68
N ASP A 724 -12.21 35.99 -29.70
CA ASP A 724 -12.17 36.96 -28.61
C ASP A 724 -11.03 36.75 -27.60
N LYS A 725 -10.57 35.51 -27.39
CA LYS A 725 -9.46 35.20 -26.47
C LYS A 725 -8.09 35.16 -27.14
N LYS A 726 -7.08 35.56 -26.37
CA LYS A 726 -5.65 35.37 -26.68
C LYS A 726 -5.27 33.90 -26.58
N VAL A 727 -4.24 33.49 -27.30
CA VAL A 727 -3.83 32.08 -27.42
C VAL A 727 -2.41 31.88 -26.89
N VAL A 728 -2.28 31.11 -25.81
CA VAL A 728 -0.99 30.59 -25.35
C VAL A 728 -0.81 29.17 -25.89
N MET A 729 0.35 28.82 -26.44
CA MET A 729 0.67 27.42 -26.77
C MET A 729 1.80 26.90 -25.89
N TYR A 730 1.60 25.77 -25.23
CA TYR A 730 2.63 25.05 -24.46
C TYR A 730 3.18 23.86 -25.25
N ALA A 731 4.47 23.93 -25.61
CA ALA A 731 5.16 22.96 -26.48
C ALA A 731 6.47 22.43 -25.85
N PRO A 732 6.40 21.64 -24.76
CA PRO A 732 7.60 21.18 -24.04
C PRO A 732 8.38 20.08 -24.77
N THR A 733 9.69 19.99 -24.48
CA THR A 733 10.58 18.90 -24.91
C THR A 733 10.14 17.55 -24.34
N TRP A 734 10.35 16.49 -25.12
CA TRP A 734 10.24 15.13 -24.62
C TRP A 734 11.36 14.76 -23.62
N ARG A 735 10.98 14.34 -22.41
CA ARG A 735 11.88 13.81 -21.38
C ARG A 735 12.15 12.32 -21.61
N GLU A 736 13.42 11.91 -21.66
CA GLU A 736 13.82 10.53 -21.97
C GLU A 736 13.99 9.66 -20.73
N ASP A 737 14.28 10.26 -19.58
CA ASP A 737 14.39 9.65 -18.25
C ASP A 737 13.04 9.33 -17.60
N ASN A 738 11.95 9.90 -18.12
CA ASN A 738 10.58 9.43 -17.83
C ASN A 738 10.30 8.02 -18.38
N PHE A 739 11.23 7.37 -19.10
CA PHE A 739 11.12 5.97 -19.56
C PHE A 739 11.17 4.97 -18.39
N TYR A 740 10.03 4.38 -18.01
CA TYR A 740 9.96 3.36 -16.97
C TYR A 740 10.08 1.93 -17.54
N ARG A 741 9.41 1.66 -18.66
CA ARG A 741 9.43 0.34 -19.36
C ARG A 741 9.20 0.57 -20.85
N LYS A 742 9.54 -0.41 -21.71
CA LYS A 742 9.50 -0.25 -23.17
C LYS A 742 8.10 0.01 -23.74
N GLY A 743 7.73 1.29 -23.82
CA GLY A 743 6.43 1.78 -24.27
C GLY A 743 5.73 2.69 -23.25
N HIS A 744 6.10 2.56 -21.97
CA HIS A 744 5.47 3.22 -20.83
C HIS A 744 6.37 4.33 -20.28
N TYR A 745 5.79 5.51 -20.11
CA TYR A 745 6.51 6.72 -19.69
C TYR A 745 5.77 7.40 -18.53
N LYS A 746 6.52 7.96 -17.57
CA LYS A 746 5.94 8.76 -16.49
C LYS A 746 5.17 9.94 -17.08
N MET A 747 3.92 10.08 -16.65
CA MET A 747 3.16 11.31 -16.81
C MET A 747 3.62 12.30 -15.74
N THR A 748 4.40 13.31 -16.14
CA THR A 748 4.47 14.56 -15.40
C THR A 748 4.27 15.70 -16.39
N MET A 749 3.22 16.49 -16.16
CA MET A 749 3.06 17.81 -16.76
C MET A 749 3.26 18.78 -15.61
N GLU A 750 4.45 19.36 -15.50
CA GLU A 750 4.79 20.22 -14.35
C GLU A 750 4.05 21.57 -14.38
N LEU A 751 3.36 21.90 -15.49
CA LEU A 751 2.55 23.10 -15.64
C LEU A 751 1.15 22.85 -15.08
N GLU A 752 0.83 23.46 -13.94
CA GLU A 752 -0.43 23.20 -13.22
C GLU A 752 -1.61 23.91 -13.88
N LEU A 753 -2.37 23.15 -14.70
CA LEU A 753 -3.52 23.64 -15.46
C LEU A 753 -4.59 24.32 -14.58
N ASP A 754 -4.78 23.84 -13.35
CA ASP A 754 -5.64 24.46 -12.32
C ASP A 754 -5.28 25.92 -12.02
N LYS A 755 -3.98 26.21 -11.85
CA LYS A 755 -3.49 27.57 -11.56
C LYS A 755 -3.59 28.44 -12.80
N MET A 756 -3.19 27.90 -13.96
CA MET A 756 -3.29 28.56 -15.26
C MET A 756 -4.73 28.98 -15.57
N MET A 757 -5.72 28.11 -15.33
CA MET A 757 -7.13 28.43 -15.60
C MET A 757 -7.68 29.48 -14.63
N LYS A 758 -7.32 29.42 -13.34
CA LYS A 758 -7.79 30.37 -12.31
C LYS A 758 -7.26 31.79 -12.50
N ALA A 759 -6.03 31.93 -13.04
CA ALA A 759 -5.42 33.25 -13.26
C ALA A 759 -5.70 33.81 -14.67
N LEU A 760 -5.66 32.97 -15.71
CA LEU A 760 -5.65 33.42 -17.11
C LEU A 760 -6.91 33.05 -17.90
N GLY A 761 -7.83 32.27 -17.31
CA GLY A 761 -8.94 31.63 -18.03
C GLY A 761 -9.94 32.58 -18.68
N ASP A 762 -10.06 33.83 -18.23
CA ASP A 762 -10.97 34.82 -18.82
C ASP A 762 -10.41 35.43 -20.11
N GLU A 763 -9.12 35.78 -20.15
CA GLU A 763 -8.49 36.44 -21.31
C GLU A 763 -7.85 35.46 -22.30
N TYR A 764 -7.32 34.33 -21.81
CA TYR A 764 -6.51 33.40 -22.60
C TYR A 764 -7.17 32.02 -22.77
N ILE A 765 -6.70 31.30 -23.79
CA ILE A 765 -6.80 29.83 -23.89
C ILE A 765 -5.41 29.20 -23.98
N LEU A 766 -5.31 27.91 -23.64
CA LEU A 766 -4.07 27.15 -23.66
C LEU A 766 -4.12 25.99 -24.67
N ILE A 767 -3.39 26.11 -25.77
CA ILE A 767 -3.12 24.99 -26.69
C ILE A 767 -2.02 24.11 -26.11
N LEU A 768 -2.28 22.81 -25.96
CA LEU A 768 -1.24 21.83 -25.65
C LEU A 768 -0.67 21.22 -26.94
N ARG A 769 0.66 21.21 -27.05
CA ARG A 769 1.40 20.60 -28.17
C ARG A 769 2.42 19.58 -27.65
N MET A 770 1.89 18.53 -27.05
CA MET A 770 2.63 17.47 -26.37
C MET A 770 3.20 16.42 -27.34
N HIS A 771 4.21 15.69 -26.86
CA HIS A 771 4.80 14.59 -27.60
C HIS A 771 3.81 13.42 -27.75
N TYR A 772 3.77 12.79 -28.93
CA TYR A 772 2.79 11.75 -29.30
C TYR A 772 2.76 10.50 -28.39
N LEU A 773 3.76 10.32 -27.50
CA LEU A 773 3.81 9.24 -26.51
C LEU A 773 3.06 9.56 -25.20
N ILE A 774 2.76 10.83 -24.93
CA ILE A 774 1.92 11.29 -23.80
C ILE A 774 0.63 11.99 -24.24
N ALA A 775 0.54 12.45 -25.49
CA ALA A 775 -0.68 13.08 -26.02
C ALA A 775 -1.96 12.25 -25.77
N ASN A 776 -1.89 10.93 -25.96
CA ASN A 776 -3.05 10.04 -25.73
C ASN A 776 -3.27 9.63 -24.26
N THR A 777 -2.49 10.15 -23.30
CA THR A 777 -2.64 9.82 -21.86
C THR A 777 -3.08 10.99 -20.99
N ILE A 778 -3.02 12.22 -21.51
CA ILE A 778 -3.45 13.42 -20.79
C ILE A 778 -4.97 13.58 -20.92
N ASN A 779 -5.68 13.56 -19.79
CA ASN A 779 -7.09 13.97 -19.73
C ASN A 779 -7.15 15.48 -19.45
N VAL A 780 -7.79 16.26 -20.33
CA VAL A 780 -8.06 17.70 -20.14
C VAL A 780 -9.55 18.03 -20.05
N SER A 781 -10.42 17.03 -19.88
CA SER A 781 -11.89 17.20 -19.93
C SER A 781 -12.40 18.23 -18.92
N ASP A 782 -11.76 18.30 -17.75
CA ASP A 782 -12.14 19.18 -16.64
C ASP A 782 -11.77 20.66 -16.88
N TYR A 783 -10.99 20.93 -17.95
CA TYR A 783 -10.54 22.25 -18.38
C TYR A 783 -11.16 22.68 -19.73
N ALA A 784 -12.28 22.06 -20.12
CA ALA A 784 -12.95 22.31 -21.40
C ALA A 784 -13.30 23.80 -21.59
N GLY A 785 -13.01 24.35 -22.77
CA GLY A 785 -13.18 25.77 -23.08
C GLY A 785 -11.94 26.62 -22.79
N PHE A 786 -11.07 26.21 -21.85
CA PHE A 786 -9.76 26.82 -21.61
C PHE A 786 -8.62 26.06 -22.29
N VAL A 787 -8.56 24.73 -22.16
CA VAL A 787 -7.46 23.89 -22.68
C VAL A 787 -7.87 23.16 -23.96
N TYR A 788 -7.01 23.22 -24.98
CA TYR A 788 -7.20 22.59 -26.28
C TYR A 788 -6.02 21.67 -26.62
N ASP A 789 -6.21 20.35 -26.56
CA ASP A 789 -5.18 19.41 -27.00
C ASP A 789 -5.09 19.34 -28.53
N LEU A 790 -4.07 19.98 -29.10
CA LEU A 790 -3.74 19.94 -30.52
C LEU A 790 -2.42 19.20 -30.77
N SER A 791 -2.06 18.27 -29.86
CA SER A 791 -0.84 17.46 -29.93
C SER A 791 -0.79 16.51 -31.13
N GLN A 792 -1.94 16.13 -31.70
CA GLN A 792 -2.06 15.24 -32.85
C GLN A 792 -2.85 15.91 -33.99
N GLY A 793 -2.70 15.40 -35.22
CA GLY A 793 -3.41 15.87 -36.42
C GLY A 793 -2.96 17.23 -36.97
N CYS A 794 -2.66 18.19 -36.10
CA CYS A 794 -2.38 19.58 -36.46
C CYS A 794 -0.92 19.79 -36.88
N ASP A 795 -0.69 20.72 -37.82
CA ASP A 795 0.65 21.16 -38.20
C ASP A 795 1.14 22.26 -37.26
N ILE A 796 2.38 22.18 -36.78
CA ILE A 796 2.87 23.10 -35.73
C ILE A 796 3.08 24.52 -36.27
N GLN A 797 3.40 24.65 -37.57
CA GLN A 797 3.42 25.91 -38.30
C GLN A 797 2.07 26.66 -38.23
N GLU A 798 0.95 25.94 -38.28
CA GLU A 798 -0.40 26.51 -38.19
C GLU A 798 -0.75 26.89 -36.74
N LEU A 799 -0.25 26.12 -35.76
CA LEU A 799 -0.39 26.45 -34.33
C LEU A 799 0.42 27.70 -33.95
N TYR A 800 1.64 27.87 -34.46
CA TYR A 800 2.44 29.09 -34.28
C TYR A 800 1.66 30.33 -34.74
N LEU A 801 1.01 30.28 -35.92
CA LEU A 801 0.27 31.40 -36.49
C LEU A 801 -0.92 31.87 -35.64
N VAL A 802 -1.63 30.95 -34.98
CA VAL A 802 -2.76 31.30 -34.09
C VAL A 802 -2.33 31.64 -32.66
N SER A 803 -1.07 31.40 -32.28
CA SER A 803 -0.57 31.62 -30.91
C SER A 803 -0.02 33.03 -30.72
N ASP A 804 -0.49 33.76 -29.71
CA ASP A 804 0.04 35.06 -29.31
C ASP A 804 1.33 34.92 -28.48
N VAL A 805 1.42 33.86 -27.66
CA VAL A 805 2.56 33.54 -26.80
C VAL A 805 2.89 32.05 -26.89
N MET A 806 4.18 31.69 -26.88
CA MET A 806 4.60 30.29 -26.72
C MET A 806 5.28 30.07 -25.36
N ILE A 807 4.75 29.14 -24.56
CA ILE A 807 5.48 28.51 -23.47
C ILE A 807 6.27 27.32 -24.07
N THR A 808 7.58 27.30 -23.84
CA THR A 808 8.48 26.23 -24.29
C THR A 808 9.50 25.94 -23.20
N ASP A 809 10.34 24.94 -23.42
CA ASP A 809 11.63 24.80 -22.73
C ASP A 809 12.76 24.91 -23.78
N TYR A 810 13.86 24.19 -23.56
CA TYR A 810 14.96 23.92 -24.48
C TYR A 810 14.57 23.12 -25.76
N SER A 811 13.39 23.38 -26.33
CA SER A 811 12.91 22.83 -27.60
C SER A 811 13.49 23.60 -28.80
N SER A 812 13.63 22.96 -29.96
CA SER A 812 14.01 23.67 -31.20
C SER A 812 12.89 24.53 -31.78
N THR A 813 11.66 24.40 -31.27
CA THR A 813 10.49 25.19 -31.69
C THR A 813 10.67 26.70 -31.48
N MET A 814 11.50 27.12 -30.51
CA MET A 814 11.83 28.54 -30.27
C MET A 814 12.48 29.22 -31.48
N PHE A 815 13.27 28.49 -32.29
CA PHE A 815 13.92 29.05 -33.48
C PHE A 815 12.95 29.21 -34.66
N ASP A 816 11.89 28.40 -34.74
CA ASP A 816 10.83 28.59 -35.75
C ASP A 816 9.90 29.73 -35.34
N TYR A 817 9.43 29.73 -34.09
CA TYR A 817 8.44 30.71 -33.58
C TYR A 817 8.99 32.14 -33.51
N ALA A 818 10.29 32.32 -33.30
CA ALA A 818 10.96 33.63 -33.33
C ALA A 818 10.72 34.42 -34.63
N ASN A 819 10.47 33.74 -35.76
CA ASN A 819 10.08 34.40 -37.02
C ASN A 819 8.84 35.31 -36.90
N LEU A 820 7.94 35.04 -35.95
CA LEU A 820 6.74 35.84 -35.74
C LEU A 820 6.97 37.09 -34.87
N ARG A 821 8.16 37.23 -34.24
CA ARG A 821 8.48 38.28 -33.24
C ARG A 821 7.42 38.44 -32.15
N ARG A 822 6.92 37.29 -31.68
CA ARG A 822 5.92 37.15 -30.60
C ARG A 822 6.60 36.67 -29.31
N PRO A 823 6.11 37.09 -28.12
CA PRO A 823 6.71 36.71 -26.84
C PRO A 823 6.83 35.20 -26.61
N MET A 824 7.85 34.81 -25.84
CA MET A 824 8.08 33.43 -25.40
C MET A 824 8.36 33.38 -23.90
N VAL A 825 7.93 32.30 -23.24
CA VAL A 825 8.24 32.01 -21.83
C VAL A 825 8.91 30.64 -21.77
N PHE A 826 10.07 30.55 -21.13
CA PHE A 826 10.90 29.35 -21.09
C PHE A 826 10.75 28.63 -19.75
N PHE A 827 9.71 27.79 -19.63
CA PHE A 827 9.44 26.98 -18.45
C PHE A 827 10.40 25.77 -18.39
N ALA A 828 11.62 26.03 -17.93
CA ALA A 828 12.74 25.10 -17.93
C ALA A 828 13.07 24.62 -16.50
N TYR A 829 12.06 24.07 -15.81
CA TYR A 829 12.10 23.59 -14.44
C TYR A 829 13.27 22.63 -14.13
N ASP A 830 13.68 21.80 -15.10
CA ASP A 830 14.75 20.80 -15.00
C ASP A 830 15.97 21.10 -15.89
N LEU A 831 16.18 22.36 -16.28
CA LEU A 831 17.25 22.78 -17.21
C LEU A 831 18.62 22.19 -16.85
N ASP A 832 19.08 22.38 -15.62
CA ASP A 832 20.45 22.06 -15.19
C ASP A 832 20.71 20.55 -15.28
N LYS A 833 19.74 19.74 -14.84
CA LYS A 833 19.74 18.28 -14.96
C LYS A 833 19.75 17.85 -16.44
N TYR A 834 18.96 18.51 -17.28
CA TYR A 834 18.89 18.14 -18.70
C TYR A 834 20.19 18.46 -19.45
N THR A 835 20.78 19.64 -19.24
CA THR A 835 22.01 20.07 -19.92
C THR A 835 23.24 19.29 -19.48
N ASN A 836 23.28 18.86 -18.21
CA ASN A 836 24.46 18.23 -17.62
C ASN A 836 24.39 16.70 -17.71
N ASP A 837 23.26 16.09 -17.34
CA ASP A 837 23.14 14.64 -17.14
C ASP A 837 22.55 13.90 -18.34
N LEU A 838 21.65 14.56 -19.10
CA LEU A 838 20.88 13.92 -20.17
C LEU A 838 21.43 14.24 -21.57
N ARG A 839 21.63 15.52 -21.90
CA ARG A 839 22.13 15.98 -23.21
C ARG A 839 22.83 17.34 -23.11
N GLY A 840 24.08 17.40 -23.55
CA GLY A 840 24.80 18.66 -23.69
C GLY A 840 24.07 19.67 -24.61
N ALA A 841 24.26 20.96 -24.33
CA ALA A 841 23.77 22.07 -25.12
C ALA A 841 24.89 22.80 -25.88
N TYR A 842 24.54 23.54 -26.93
CA TYR A 842 25.49 24.37 -27.67
C TYR A 842 25.63 25.80 -27.13
N PHE A 843 24.73 26.24 -26.25
CA PHE A 843 24.81 27.53 -25.56
C PHE A 843 23.97 27.53 -24.27
N SER A 844 24.24 28.49 -23.39
CA SER A 844 23.47 28.76 -22.17
C SER A 844 22.11 29.38 -22.51
N LEU A 845 21.01 28.70 -22.13
CA LEU A 845 19.66 29.18 -22.45
C LEU A 845 19.30 30.52 -21.75
N PRO A 846 19.59 30.74 -20.44
CA PRO A 846 19.28 32.00 -19.76
C PRO A 846 19.98 33.24 -20.35
N GLU A 847 21.19 33.06 -20.90
CA GLU A 847 21.91 34.14 -21.59
C GLU A 847 21.21 34.52 -22.90
N VAL A 848 20.84 33.53 -23.71
CA VAL A 848 20.44 33.71 -25.12
C VAL A 848 18.92 33.80 -25.34
N ALA A 849 18.09 33.36 -24.39
CA ALA A 849 16.64 33.29 -24.57
C ALA A 849 15.97 34.66 -24.84
N PRO A 850 15.09 34.77 -25.85
CA PRO A 850 14.31 35.98 -26.16
C PRO A 850 13.07 36.12 -25.25
N GLY A 851 13.21 35.78 -23.98
CA GLY A 851 12.13 35.74 -23.00
C GLY A 851 12.59 35.15 -21.65
N PRO A 852 11.78 35.25 -20.59
CA PRO A 852 12.15 34.83 -19.25
C PRO A 852 12.30 33.30 -19.14
N VAL A 853 13.36 32.86 -18.47
CA VAL A 853 13.61 31.45 -18.15
C VAL A 853 13.19 31.20 -16.71
N VAL A 854 12.10 30.45 -16.54
CA VAL A 854 11.37 30.28 -15.28
C VAL A 854 11.26 28.81 -14.88
N LYS A 855 11.12 28.54 -13.58
CA LYS A 855 11.14 27.17 -13.02
C LYS A 855 9.86 26.73 -12.30
N THR A 856 8.84 27.59 -12.16
CA THR A 856 7.56 27.25 -11.50
C THR A 856 6.36 27.74 -12.32
N THR A 857 5.16 27.20 -12.06
CA THR A 857 3.91 27.62 -12.71
C THR A 857 3.58 29.09 -12.42
N GLU A 858 3.83 29.56 -11.19
CA GLU A 858 3.55 30.93 -10.76
C GLU A 858 4.33 31.95 -11.60
N ALA A 859 5.61 31.70 -11.83
CA ALA A 859 6.44 32.59 -12.65
C ALA A 859 6.08 32.54 -14.16
N VAL A 860 5.44 31.45 -14.63
CA VAL A 860 4.83 31.41 -15.96
C VAL A 860 3.57 32.29 -16.01
N ILE A 861 2.72 32.22 -14.98
CA ILE A 861 1.51 33.05 -14.86
C ILE A 861 1.87 34.53 -14.78
N GLU A 862 2.77 34.92 -13.87
CA GLU A 862 3.26 36.31 -13.73
C GLU A 862 3.80 36.87 -15.05
N SER A 863 4.54 36.05 -15.81
CA SER A 863 5.07 36.41 -17.14
C SER A 863 3.97 36.63 -18.19
N LEU A 864 2.81 35.97 -18.06
CA LEU A 864 1.68 36.06 -18.99
C LEU A 864 0.73 37.20 -18.64
N GLU A 865 0.48 37.44 -17.36
CA GLU A 865 -0.22 38.63 -16.85
C GLU A 865 0.52 39.91 -17.27
N ASN A 866 1.85 39.90 -17.19
CA ASN A 866 2.72 41.03 -17.51
C ASN A 866 3.32 40.98 -18.92
N ILE A 867 2.73 40.23 -19.86
CA ILE A 867 3.39 39.88 -21.14
C ILE A 867 3.81 41.09 -21.99
N SER A 868 3.10 42.22 -21.90
CA SER A 868 3.48 43.46 -22.58
C SER A 868 4.75 44.09 -22.01
N LYS A 869 4.97 44.00 -20.68
CA LYS A 869 6.22 44.41 -20.03
C LYS A 869 7.35 43.46 -20.42
N VAL A 870 7.10 42.15 -20.35
CA VAL A 870 8.06 41.11 -20.77
C VAL A 870 8.53 41.34 -22.21
N LYS A 871 7.64 41.73 -23.12
CA LYS A 871 8.01 42.01 -24.52
C LYS A 871 9.01 43.17 -24.66
N GLU A 872 8.86 44.24 -23.88
CA GLU A 872 9.79 45.38 -23.94
C GLU A 872 11.10 45.07 -23.20
N GLU A 873 11.02 44.41 -22.04
CA GLU A 873 12.18 44.02 -21.22
C GLU A 873 13.14 43.07 -21.96
N TYR A 874 12.60 42.15 -22.77
CA TYR A 874 13.38 41.19 -23.56
C TYR A 874 13.64 41.63 -25.01
N ARG A 875 13.28 42.86 -25.39
CA ARG A 875 13.32 43.35 -26.78
C ARG A 875 14.69 43.25 -27.44
N GLU A 876 15.76 43.64 -26.75
CA GLU A 876 17.13 43.53 -27.29
C GLU A 876 17.56 42.06 -27.47
N LYS A 877 17.11 41.17 -26.58
CA LYS A 877 17.35 39.72 -26.73
C LYS A 877 16.52 39.12 -27.87
N GLU A 878 15.28 39.56 -28.08
CA GLU A 878 14.44 39.17 -29.22
C GLU A 878 15.12 39.53 -30.53
N GLU A 879 15.55 40.79 -30.69
CA GLU A 879 16.25 41.24 -31.90
C GLU A 879 17.58 40.50 -32.11
N ALA A 880 18.40 40.33 -31.06
CA ALA A 880 19.65 39.57 -31.15
C ALA A 880 19.42 38.07 -31.50
N PHE A 881 18.33 37.48 -31.02
CA PHE A 881 17.95 36.10 -31.32
C PHE A 881 17.45 35.96 -32.77
N TYR A 882 16.54 36.85 -33.20
CA TYR A 882 16.04 36.90 -34.58
C TYR A 882 17.20 37.07 -35.57
N ASN A 883 18.07 38.05 -35.35
CA ASN A 883 19.19 38.36 -36.26
C ASN A 883 20.25 37.25 -36.32
N LYS A 884 20.26 36.31 -35.36
CA LYS A 884 21.19 35.16 -35.29
C LYS A 884 20.60 33.85 -35.81
N PHE A 885 19.28 33.67 -35.71
CA PHE A 885 18.62 32.38 -35.97
C PHE A 885 17.49 32.43 -37.03
N CYS A 886 16.95 33.59 -37.36
CA CYS A 886 15.83 33.74 -38.30
C CYS A 886 16.19 34.48 -39.60
N HIS A 887 17.42 34.99 -39.73
CA HIS A 887 17.81 35.94 -40.78
C HIS A 887 17.79 35.42 -42.24
N LEU A 888 17.56 34.12 -42.46
CA LEU A 888 17.42 33.49 -43.79
C LEU A 888 15.99 32.97 -44.07
N ASP A 889 15.10 33.01 -43.07
CA ASP A 889 13.67 32.73 -43.25
C ASP A 889 12.99 34.01 -43.77
N ASP A 890 12.38 33.97 -44.97
CA ASP A 890 11.85 35.17 -45.66
C ASP A 890 10.54 34.93 -46.45
N GLY A 891 9.97 33.72 -46.37
CA GLY A 891 8.83 33.32 -47.22
C GLY A 891 9.21 32.59 -48.53
N TYR A 892 10.47 32.42 -48.88
CA TYR A 892 10.90 31.85 -50.17
C TYR A 892 11.89 30.67 -50.07
N ALA A 893 12.02 30.04 -48.89
CA ALA A 893 12.90 28.89 -48.68
C ALA A 893 12.47 27.69 -49.55
N ALA A 894 11.17 27.42 -49.68
CA ALA A 894 10.67 26.34 -50.55
C ALA A 894 11.01 26.58 -52.04
N LYS A 895 11.01 27.85 -52.48
CA LYS A 895 11.42 28.24 -53.84
C LYS A 895 12.92 28.03 -54.06
N ARG A 896 13.77 28.51 -53.16
CA ARG A 896 15.24 28.31 -53.24
C ARG A 896 15.60 26.83 -53.30
N VAL A 897 14.95 26.01 -52.47
CA VAL A 897 15.10 24.55 -52.48
C VAL A 897 14.68 23.94 -53.81
N TYR A 898 13.56 24.37 -54.40
CA TYR A 898 13.14 23.91 -55.72
C TYR A 898 14.18 24.24 -56.80
N GLU A 899 14.63 25.50 -56.84
CA GLU A 899 15.50 26.03 -57.90
C GLU A 899 16.93 25.45 -57.86
N THR A 900 17.43 25.04 -56.69
CA THR A 900 18.79 24.45 -56.54
C THR A 900 18.81 22.92 -56.64
N VAL A 901 17.69 22.23 -56.34
CA VAL A 901 17.68 20.75 -56.22
C VAL A 901 16.96 20.06 -57.38
N PHE A 902 15.96 20.67 -58.02
CA PHE A 902 15.04 19.98 -58.94
C PHE A 902 14.97 20.53 -60.37
N LYS A 903 15.69 21.63 -60.63
CA LYS A 903 15.74 22.37 -61.89
C LYS A 903 17.03 22.06 -62.66
#